data_AF-A0A1H9IY19-F1
#
_entry.id   AF-A0A1H9IY19-F1
#
_cell.length_a   1.000
_cell.length_b   1.000
_cell.length_c   1.000
_cell.angle_alpha   90.00
_cell.angle_beta   90.00
_cell.angle_gamma   90.00
#
_symmetry.space_group_name_H-M   'P 1'
#
loop_
_entity.id
_entity.type
_entity.pdbx_description
1 polymer ?
#
loop_
_entity_poly.entity_id
_entity_poly.type
_entity_poly.pdbx_seq_one_letter_code
_entity_poly.pdbx_strand_id
1 'polypeptide(L)'
;MIELLKTCKMNKSIFFKIVLVLCIGFLLNCESDSENKINPSHKLTQDLFSGFQNPPAEARPFVRWWWNGNKIKKEELDRQLESLKSIGFGGVEINPIAMPDATPTEEESLVWMSDEWVDLVVHACKKTKDLGMIADMIAGTGWPFGGEFLKKDETCQRMVTDNIPYKAGDVIEVNEDFLIDYYKNKYKNYGNEKRNSERTIFSLSGVSLVPYHCSSTSQIIDLKKYQDNSGNISYIVNEEGDYFLSYQLLQQDFRDVTLGAPGGAGPVIDHYKKEMTLAYLNRMKKISERSGIPLSDLIRALFCDSIEVSGANWSDGFSELFFKTYGYKLDPWMAFVFYQGHQDYSKSNYTNNFSEEFKDQIKRVRFDYNNMLVETFLDNFTRTYKAFCEENGILCRYQAYGTPFLMGMLDGYMIPDIPESNNWIYSAEMKDDTWQWRQSHGYMIWNLYASSGAHLTGKKITSCETMTNTNGVFRTTLEEIKQHDDMNFITGINHSVLHGYNYSPKDAPFPGWIRYGAYFSEQNTWWKHLSSWVDYNARLSYVFQNSKAEKSIAILGPTSDLWGDKGLAREPFHLEPEYLYKLWEPISQLGYSCDYINQNVLVNSELNDGVLTYGDMNFKLLVLANLESVDIKVAKKLKDFVASGGKIVVIDGLPDKSLGYSNYQANDALVLGIMTDIKNNYASSIISVKQPNSIEELFSWTEEVLKKSQLSPDVEISNPSKNIFQIHQSTDDEVIYFFTNVNRYETSNFKATFPVQNKYPYLWNPETGERKPYFFEELSNKLDITLEPLQSLLIVFENEKPAVKTENAKVQLRDSKIIKTNWTVVGKRVDNENFTWNMNELLDFGASKNPIQNTFAGDIIYKTKIIIEEGFTHLDLGDVNEGITELYINGKKVGKRWYGKAIYPLIDVLEEGENEIEIRYTTVLANYCMNLNVPAVNRWTKGYRKNGKVAIGLEGPIKLLNYQKTE
;
A
#
# COMPACT_ATOMS: atom_id res chain seq x y z
N MET A 1 -3.99 21.27 -47.79
CA MET A 1 -4.36 20.25 -48.81
C MET A 1 -5.73 20.49 -49.48
N ILE A 2 -6.41 21.61 -49.21
CA ILE A 2 -7.74 21.92 -49.78
C ILE A 2 -7.65 23.02 -50.87
N GLU A 3 -6.44 23.48 -51.19
CA GLU A 3 -6.22 24.60 -52.13
C GLU A 3 -5.45 24.21 -53.40
N LEU A 4 -5.46 22.92 -53.78
CA LEU A 4 -4.74 22.39 -54.95
C LEU A 4 -5.63 21.64 -55.96
N LEU A 5 -6.96 21.71 -55.81
CA LEU A 5 -7.92 20.96 -56.65
C LEU A 5 -8.80 21.82 -57.56
N LYS A 6 -8.28 22.94 -58.08
CA LYS A 6 -8.96 23.71 -59.14
C LYS A 6 -7.98 24.07 -60.26
N THR A 7 -7.67 23.10 -61.12
CA THR A 7 -7.52 23.23 -62.60
C THR A 7 -6.78 22.01 -63.17
N CYS A 8 -7.49 21.10 -63.84
CA CYS A 8 -7.15 20.54 -65.17
C CYS A 8 -8.04 19.34 -65.48
N LYS A 9 -8.75 19.40 -66.61
CA LYS A 9 -9.43 18.26 -67.22
C LYS A 9 -8.38 17.30 -67.78
N MET A 10 -8.24 16.11 -67.19
CA MET A 10 -7.49 15.01 -67.80
C MET A 10 -8.37 13.76 -67.91
N ASN A 11 -8.23 13.06 -69.04
CA ASN A 11 -9.19 12.11 -69.59
C ASN A 11 -9.12 10.74 -68.87
N LYS A 12 -10.26 10.26 -68.35
CA LYS A 12 -10.35 9.05 -67.47
C LYS A 12 -9.82 7.75 -68.11
N SER A 13 -9.70 7.67 -69.43
CA SER A 13 -9.23 6.48 -70.14
C SER A 13 -7.70 6.28 -70.08
N ILE A 14 -6.92 7.34 -69.88
CA ILE A 14 -5.44 7.25 -69.83
C ILE A 14 -4.96 6.88 -68.42
N PHE A 15 -5.66 7.33 -67.37
CA PHE A 15 -5.33 7.00 -65.98
C PHE A 15 -5.47 5.50 -65.70
N PHE A 16 -6.49 4.84 -66.26
CA PHE A 16 -6.72 3.42 -66.06
C PHE A 16 -5.67 2.52 -66.76
N LYS A 17 -5.05 2.99 -67.85
CA LYS A 17 -3.97 2.26 -68.53
C LYS A 17 -2.61 2.43 -67.85
N ILE A 18 -2.35 3.56 -67.19
CA ILE A 18 -1.12 3.77 -66.42
C ILE A 18 -1.15 2.99 -65.10
N VAL A 19 -2.31 2.89 -64.45
CA VAL A 19 -2.47 2.10 -63.22
C VAL A 19 -2.34 0.59 -63.48
N LEU A 20 -2.81 0.08 -64.63
CA LEU A 20 -2.72 -1.35 -64.94
C LEU A 20 -1.30 -1.80 -65.34
N VAL A 21 -0.48 -0.93 -65.93
CA VAL A 21 0.93 -1.23 -66.28
C VAL A 21 1.86 -1.14 -65.06
N LEU A 22 1.51 -0.32 -64.06
CA LEU A 22 2.24 -0.28 -62.78
C LEU A 22 1.92 -1.46 -61.85
N CYS A 23 0.75 -2.10 -61.99
CA CYS A 23 0.38 -3.27 -61.18
C CYS A 23 1.00 -4.60 -61.66
N ILE A 24 1.55 -4.68 -62.88
CA ILE A 24 2.19 -5.91 -63.40
C ILE A 24 3.73 -5.87 -63.26
N GLY A 25 4.32 -4.71 -62.97
CA GLY A 25 5.77 -4.54 -62.82
C GLY A 25 6.37 -4.87 -61.46
N PHE A 26 5.57 -5.26 -60.46
CA PHE A 26 6.03 -5.46 -59.07
C PHE A 26 5.98 -6.91 -58.56
N LEU A 27 5.84 -7.91 -59.46
CA LEU A 27 5.81 -9.33 -59.08
C LEU A 27 7.08 -10.13 -59.44
N LEU A 28 8.17 -9.50 -59.90
CA LEU A 28 9.42 -10.21 -60.20
C LEU A 28 10.66 -9.37 -59.86
N ASN A 29 11.09 -9.39 -58.59
CA ASN A 29 12.50 -9.53 -58.17
C ASN A 29 12.63 -9.52 -56.64
N CYS A 30 13.13 -10.63 -56.09
CA CYS A 30 13.70 -10.72 -54.74
C CYS A 30 15.02 -9.94 -54.67
N GLU A 31 15.28 -9.19 -53.59
CA GLU A 31 16.25 -9.56 -52.53
C GLU A 31 16.48 -8.40 -51.53
N SER A 32 16.68 -8.81 -50.26
CA SER A 32 17.21 -8.08 -49.10
C SER A 32 16.58 -6.73 -48.71
N ASP A 33 15.69 -6.76 -47.72
CA ASP A 33 15.94 -6.15 -46.40
C ASP A 33 14.71 -6.34 -45.50
N SER A 34 14.92 -7.01 -44.36
CA SER A 34 13.89 -7.38 -43.40
C SER A 34 13.53 -6.20 -42.49
N GLU A 35 12.52 -5.42 -42.88
CA GLU A 35 11.78 -4.56 -41.95
C GLU A 35 10.52 -5.29 -41.46
N ASN A 36 10.57 -5.73 -40.20
CA ASN A 36 9.43 -6.28 -39.45
C ASN A 36 8.34 -5.21 -39.27
N LYS A 37 7.36 -5.18 -40.18
CA LYS A 37 6.03 -4.63 -39.88
C LYS A 37 5.27 -5.64 -39.03
N ILE A 38 5.19 -5.35 -37.73
CA ILE A 38 4.45 -6.15 -36.75
C ILE A 38 2.95 -6.04 -37.05
N ASN A 39 2.37 -7.15 -37.49
CA ASN A 39 0.93 -7.39 -37.53
C ASN A 39 0.42 -7.53 -36.07
N PRO A 40 -0.64 -6.83 -35.61
CA PRO A 40 -1.04 -6.86 -34.20
C PRO A 40 -1.77 -8.14 -33.74
N SER A 41 -1.94 -9.16 -34.59
CA SER A 41 -2.83 -10.29 -34.30
C SER A 41 -2.14 -11.64 -34.04
N HIS A 42 -0.85 -11.63 -33.70
CA HIS A 42 -0.16 -12.79 -33.11
C HIS A 42 1.00 -12.29 -32.24
N LYS A 43 0.67 -11.70 -31.09
CA LYS A 43 1.62 -11.78 -29.97
C LYS A 43 1.65 -13.25 -29.58
N LEU A 44 2.83 -13.88 -29.64
CA LEU A 44 3.09 -15.08 -28.86
C LEU A 44 2.69 -14.73 -27.42
N THR A 45 1.52 -15.21 -26.98
CA THR A 45 1.20 -15.27 -25.57
C THR A 45 2.30 -16.14 -24.98
N GLN A 46 3.23 -15.53 -24.25
CA GLN A 46 4.10 -16.30 -23.39
C GLN A 46 3.17 -17.09 -22.48
N ASP A 47 3.27 -18.41 -22.55
CA ASP A 47 2.65 -19.32 -21.60
C ASP A 47 2.86 -18.76 -20.17
N LEU A 48 1.77 -18.56 -19.43
CA LEU A 48 1.78 -17.98 -18.08
C LEU A 48 2.74 -18.77 -17.18
N PHE A 49 2.83 -20.09 -17.38
CA PHE A 49 3.74 -20.93 -16.63
C PHE A 49 5.21 -20.63 -16.94
N SER A 50 5.57 -20.44 -18.22
CA SER A 50 6.96 -20.10 -18.61
C SER A 50 7.49 -18.84 -17.92
N GLY A 51 6.66 -17.79 -17.84
CA GLY A 51 7.02 -16.56 -17.14
C GLY A 51 6.96 -16.68 -15.61
N PHE A 52 6.10 -17.56 -15.07
CA PHE A 52 6.17 -17.94 -13.66
C PHE A 52 7.50 -18.65 -13.34
N GLN A 53 8.02 -19.50 -14.24
CA GLN A 53 9.33 -20.13 -14.02
C GLN A 53 10.48 -19.12 -14.11
N ASN A 54 10.37 -18.15 -15.02
CA ASN A 54 11.41 -17.17 -15.32
C ASN A 54 10.86 -15.73 -15.29
N PRO A 55 10.57 -15.17 -14.10
CA PRO A 55 9.97 -13.84 -14.01
C PRO A 55 10.90 -12.75 -14.59
N PRO A 56 10.36 -11.83 -15.41
CA PRO A 56 11.10 -10.69 -15.93
C PRO A 56 11.43 -9.67 -14.82
N ALA A 57 12.21 -8.65 -15.17
CA ALA A 57 12.60 -7.61 -14.22
C ALA A 57 11.38 -6.87 -13.64
N GLU A 58 10.31 -6.61 -14.41
CA GLU A 58 9.10 -5.93 -13.89
C GLU A 58 8.34 -6.72 -12.82
N ALA A 59 8.48 -8.05 -12.82
CA ALA A 59 7.83 -8.92 -11.84
C ALA A 59 8.67 -9.13 -10.58
N ARG A 60 9.98 -8.86 -10.66
CA ARG A 60 10.88 -9.01 -9.51
C ARG A 60 10.75 -7.82 -8.56
N PRO A 61 10.91 -8.03 -7.24
CA PRO A 61 10.83 -6.94 -6.29
C PRO A 61 11.90 -5.89 -6.55
N PHE A 62 11.60 -4.66 -6.19
CA PHE A 62 12.53 -3.52 -6.24
C PHE A 62 12.94 -3.14 -4.82
N VAL A 63 13.93 -2.26 -4.70
CA VAL A 63 14.26 -1.61 -3.43
C VAL A 63 14.10 -0.10 -3.54
N ARG A 64 13.56 0.52 -2.50
CA ARG A 64 13.70 1.97 -2.30
C ARG A 64 15.13 2.25 -1.88
N TRP A 65 15.91 2.85 -2.79
CA TRP A 65 17.34 3.03 -2.65
C TRP A 65 17.65 4.43 -2.09
N TRP A 66 17.86 4.49 -0.78
CA TRP A 66 18.08 5.74 -0.06
C TRP A 66 19.46 6.31 -0.33
N TRP A 67 19.53 7.39 -1.12
CA TRP A 67 20.75 8.18 -1.33
C TRP A 67 20.95 9.14 -0.16
N ASN A 68 21.42 8.59 0.95
CA ASN A 68 21.58 9.29 2.23
C ASN A 68 22.47 10.54 2.11
N GLY A 69 21.88 11.70 2.38
CA GLY A 69 22.50 13.01 2.32
C GLY A 69 23.01 13.42 0.93
N ASN A 70 22.67 12.69 -0.13
CA ASN A 70 23.34 12.76 -1.44
C ASN A 70 24.87 12.66 -1.34
N LYS A 71 25.38 11.93 -0.33
CA LYS A 71 26.82 11.66 -0.15
C LYS A 71 27.15 10.37 -0.89
N ILE A 72 27.27 10.47 -2.21
CA ILE A 72 27.29 9.32 -3.12
C ILE A 72 28.54 9.31 -4.00
N LYS A 73 29.04 8.11 -4.30
CA LYS A 73 30.23 7.88 -5.13
C LYS A 73 29.91 6.84 -6.19
N LYS A 74 30.40 7.08 -7.41
CA LYS A 74 30.14 6.26 -8.60
C LYS A 74 30.41 4.77 -8.36
N GLU A 75 31.55 4.43 -7.75
CA GLU A 75 31.99 3.05 -7.54
C GLU A 75 31.10 2.30 -6.55
N GLU A 76 30.55 3.00 -5.55
CA GLU A 76 29.65 2.41 -4.57
C GLU A 76 28.25 2.21 -5.16
N LEU A 77 27.80 3.11 -6.06
CA LEU A 77 26.58 2.89 -6.85
C LEU A 77 26.67 1.58 -7.65
N ASP A 78 27.78 1.37 -8.36
CA ASP A 78 28.01 0.15 -9.14
C ASP A 78 28.01 -1.10 -8.25
N ARG A 79 28.74 -1.06 -7.13
CA ARG A 79 28.85 -2.17 -6.19
C ARG A 79 27.49 -2.57 -5.60
N GLN A 80 26.69 -1.59 -5.19
CA GLN A 80 25.37 -1.84 -4.59
C GLN A 80 24.38 -2.41 -5.62
N LEU A 81 24.38 -1.89 -6.86
CA LEU A 81 23.57 -2.44 -7.94
C LEU A 81 23.96 -3.88 -8.30
N GLU A 82 25.26 -4.18 -8.34
CA GLU A 82 25.75 -5.55 -8.54
C GLU A 82 25.35 -6.49 -7.40
N SER A 83 25.39 -6.00 -6.16
CA SER A 83 24.95 -6.77 -4.99
C SER A 83 23.45 -7.10 -5.07
N LEU A 84 22.60 -6.11 -5.36
CA LEU A 84 21.16 -6.31 -5.55
C LEU A 84 20.87 -7.28 -6.70
N LYS A 85 21.56 -7.13 -7.84
CA LYS A 85 21.44 -8.07 -8.97
C LYS A 85 21.78 -9.49 -8.57
N SER A 86 22.83 -9.68 -7.77
CA SER A 86 23.29 -11.01 -7.33
C SER A 86 22.25 -11.75 -6.46
N ILE A 87 21.38 -11.02 -5.76
CA ILE A 87 20.27 -11.57 -4.96
C ILE A 87 19.01 -11.80 -5.83
N GLY A 88 18.93 -11.20 -7.01
CA GLY A 88 17.84 -11.39 -7.97
C GLY A 88 16.83 -10.25 -8.02
N PHE A 89 17.13 -9.07 -7.46
CA PHE A 89 16.24 -7.90 -7.54
C PHE A 89 16.04 -7.45 -9.00
N GLY A 90 14.83 -6.97 -9.30
CA GLY A 90 14.44 -6.50 -10.64
C GLY A 90 14.82 -5.06 -10.91
N GLY A 91 14.97 -4.25 -9.87
CA GLY A 91 15.16 -2.82 -10.03
C GLY A 91 15.36 -2.06 -8.72
N VAL A 92 15.51 -0.75 -8.88
CA VAL A 92 15.70 0.21 -7.78
C VAL A 92 14.80 1.42 -7.99
N GLU A 93 14.34 2.02 -6.91
CA GLU A 93 13.82 3.39 -6.89
C GLU A 93 14.89 4.31 -6.30
N ILE A 94 15.49 5.17 -7.13
CA ILE A 94 16.47 6.16 -6.68
C ILE A 94 15.74 7.20 -5.81
N ASN A 95 16.12 7.30 -4.53
CA ASN A 95 15.43 8.15 -3.57
C ASN A 95 16.41 9.01 -2.74
N PRO A 96 16.68 10.25 -3.17
CA PRO A 96 17.47 11.22 -2.43
C PRO A 96 16.80 11.62 -1.11
N ILE A 97 17.55 11.56 -0.02
CA ILE A 97 17.03 11.86 1.32
C ILE A 97 18.11 12.52 2.18
N ALA A 98 17.73 13.25 3.23
CA ALA A 98 18.66 13.85 4.17
C ALA A 98 19.64 12.81 4.78
N MET A 99 20.76 13.24 5.33
CA MET A 99 21.70 12.36 6.04
C MET A 99 21.14 11.93 7.40
N PRO A 100 21.23 10.65 7.82
CA PRO A 100 20.76 10.24 9.15
C PRO A 100 21.59 10.85 10.28
N ASP A 101 20.92 11.53 11.22
CA ASP A 101 21.57 12.22 12.36
C ASP A 101 22.43 11.27 13.23
N ALA A 102 22.06 9.99 13.27
CA ALA A 102 22.74 8.97 14.06
C ALA A 102 24.00 8.39 13.38
N THR A 103 24.34 8.88 12.17
CA THR A 103 25.51 8.47 11.38
C THR A 103 26.22 9.71 10.82
N PRO A 104 26.86 10.53 11.66
CA PRO A 104 27.57 11.72 11.18
C PRO A 104 28.76 11.31 10.30
N THR A 105 29.05 12.12 9.30
CA THR A 105 30.16 11.93 8.36
C THR A 105 30.65 13.27 7.84
N GLU A 106 31.93 13.36 7.48
CA GLU A 106 32.56 14.54 6.88
C GLU A 106 32.46 14.55 5.35
N GLU A 107 31.92 13.49 4.72
CA GLU A 107 31.76 13.44 3.27
C GLU A 107 30.91 14.61 2.76
N GLU A 108 31.24 15.17 1.59
CA GLU A 108 30.49 16.27 1.00
C GLU A 108 29.16 15.80 0.38
N SER A 109 28.13 16.64 0.48
CA SER A 109 26.80 16.36 -0.10
C SER A 109 26.67 16.99 -1.47
N LEU A 110 26.14 16.25 -2.44
CA LEU A 110 25.70 16.86 -3.69
C LEU A 110 24.34 17.55 -3.51
N VAL A 111 24.19 18.70 -4.17
CA VAL A 111 22.91 19.42 -4.21
C VAL A 111 21.98 18.73 -5.20
N TRP A 112 20.73 18.49 -4.81
CA TRP A 112 19.72 17.90 -5.67
C TRP A 112 19.53 18.74 -6.96
N MET A 113 19.54 18.08 -8.12
CA MET A 113 19.54 18.70 -9.44
C MET A 113 20.79 19.55 -9.77
N SER A 114 21.89 19.43 -9.02
CA SER A 114 23.21 19.88 -9.50
C SER A 114 23.66 19.06 -10.71
N ASP A 115 24.62 19.60 -11.45
CA ASP A 115 25.17 18.99 -12.65
C ASP A 115 25.82 17.63 -12.34
N GLU A 116 26.59 17.57 -11.25
CA GLU A 116 27.27 16.38 -10.76
C GLU A 116 26.27 15.32 -10.26
N TRP A 117 25.20 15.75 -9.57
CA TRP A 117 24.16 14.84 -9.11
C TRP A 117 23.41 14.20 -10.29
N VAL A 118 23.07 14.99 -11.32
CA VAL A 118 22.43 14.49 -12.55
C VAL A 118 23.32 13.47 -13.26
N ASP A 119 24.63 13.72 -13.34
CA ASP A 119 25.58 12.79 -13.96
C ASP A 119 25.59 11.43 -13.25
N LEU A 120 25.48 11.41 -11.91
CA LEU A 120 25.40 10.18 -11.13
C LEU A 120 24.06 9.45 -11.28
N VAL A 121 22.95 10.16 -11.42
CA VAL A 121 21.65 9.54 -11.76
C VAL A 121 21.73 8.85 -13.11
N VAL A 122 22.27 9.54 -14.12
CA VAL A 122 22.44 8.97 -15.48
C VAL A 122 23.36 7.76 -15.44
N HIS A 123 24.46 7.82 -14.67
CA HIS A 123 25.35 6.68 -14.46
C HIS A 123 24.63 5.49 -13.84
N ALA A 124 23.89 5.71 -12.74
CA ALA A 124 23.12 4.65 -12.08
C ALA A 124 22.08 4.02 -13.01
N CYS A 125 21.35 4.82 -13.78
CA CYS A 125 20.36 4.33 -14.74
C CYS A 125 21.01 3.46 -15.84
N LYS A 126 22.16 3.89 -16.38
CA LYS A 126 22.92 3.11 -17.37
C LYS A 126 23.40 1.78 -16.77
N LYS A 127 23.98 1.81 -15.57
CA LYS A 127 24.42 0.59 -14.88
C LYS A 127 23.27 -0.38 -14.61
N THR A 128 22.13 0.13 -14.15
CA THR A 128 20.91 -0.65 -13.94
C THR A 128 20.46 -1.33 -15.24
N LYS A 129 20.46 -0.61 -16.36
CA LYS A 129 20.15 -1.15 -17.69
C LYS A 129 21.15 -2.22 -18.13
N ASP A 130 22.45 -2.01 -17.92
CA ASP A 130 23.51 -2.98 -18.25
C ASP A 130 23.38 -4.29 -17.45
N LEU A 131 22.83 -4.22 -16.23
CA LEU A 131 22.53 -5.38 -15.39
C LEU A 131 21.19 -6.06 -15.73
N GLY A 132 20.44 -5.55 -16.71
CA GLY A 132 19.09 -6.02 -17.05
C GLY A 132 18.11 -5.81 -15.90
N MET A 133 18.25 -4.69 -15.18
CA MET A 133 17.36 -4.22 -14.13
C MET A 133 16.62 -2.95 -14.59
N ILE A 134 15.68 -2.48 -13.77
CA ILE A 134 14.86 -1.29 -14.03
C ILE A 134 15.16 -0.20 -13.00
N ALA A 135 15.22 1.05 -13.45
CA ALA A 135 15.32 2.21 -12.59
C ALA A 135 13.99 2.97 -12.55
N ASP A 136 13.47 3.21 -11.35
CA ASP A 136 12.48 4.22 -11.07
C ASP A 136 13.13 5.33 -10.22
N MET A 137 12.49 6.48 -10.07
CA MET A 137 13.04 7.57 -9.26
C MET A 137 11.93 8.40 -8.62
N ILE A 138 12.13 8.84 -7.39
CA ILE A 138 11.21 9.81 -6.76
C ILE A 138 11.26 11.16 -7.49
N ALA A 139 10.11 11.79 -7.70
CA ALA A 139 10.01 13.14 -8.23
C ALA A 139 10.35 14.19 -7.14
N GLY A 140 11.58 14.17 -6.62
CA GLY A 140 12.00 15.10 -5.56
C GLY A 140 13.12 14.58 -4.68
N THR A 141 13.11 15.03 -3.42
CA THR A 141 13.92 14.50 -2.32
C THR A 141 13.14 14.62 -1.03
N GLY A 142 13.04 13.54 -0.25
CA GLY A 142 12.09 13.50 0.86
C GLY A 142 10.64 13.73 0.40
N TRP A 143 9.79 14.29 1.27
CA TRP A 143 8.37 14.51 0.96
C TRP A 143 7.75 15.67 1.78
N PRO A 144 6.69 16.34 1.30
CA PRO A 144 6.17 16.33 -0.07
C PRO A 144 7.04 17.20 -1.00
N PHE A 145 6.54 17.56 -2.19
CA PHE A 145 7.30 18.33 -3.19
C PHE A 145 7.63 19.74 -2.68
N GLY A 146 8.91 20.09 -2.75
CA GLY A 146 9.42 21.37 -2.29
C GLY A 146 10.92 21.54 -2.47
N GLY A 147 11.42 22.70 -2.05
CA GLY A 147 12.85 22.99 -2.10
C GLY A 147 13.22 24.44 -1.84
N GLU A 148 14.51 24.67 -1.61
CA GLU A 148 15.09 25.95 -1.17
C GLU A 148 14.92 27.09 -2.20
N PHE A 149 14.56 26.75 -3.43
CA PHE A 149 14.39 27.65 -4.56
C PHE A 149 13.00 28.31 -4.63
N LEU A 150 12.04 27.89 -3.80
CA LEU A 150 10.68 28.41 -3.85
C LEU A 150 10.59 29.82 -3.28
N LYS A 151 9.77 30.64 -3.95
CA LYS A 151 9.36 31.96 -3.45
C LYS A 151 8.13 31.82 -2.57
N LYS A 152 7.90 32.81 -1.71
CA LYS A 152 6.80 32.82 -0.74
C LYS A 152 5.42 32.56 -1.37
N ASP A 153 5.12 33.20 -2.51
CA ASP A 153 3.83 33.09 -3.23
C ASP A 153 3.62 31.75 -3.95
N GLU A 154 4.66 30.92 -4.01
CA GLU A 154 4.67 29.57 -4.60
C GLU A 154 4.44 28.48 -3.52
N THR A 155 4.38 28.85 -2.24
CA THR A 155 4.30 27.91 -1.10
C THR A 155 2.87 27.58 -0.67
N CYS A 156 2.69 26.39 -0.07
CA CYS A 156 1.40 25.93 0.41
C CYS A 156 0.76 26.87 1.44
N GLN A 157 -0.57 26.94 1.40
CA GLN A 157 -1.38 27.77 2.29
C GLN A 157 -2.38 26.94 3.11
N ARG A 158 -2.69 27.41 4.33
CA ARG A 158 -3.81 26.86 5.12
C ARG A 158 -4.51 27.93 5.94
N MET A 159 -5.81 27.78 6.11
CA MET A 159 -6.63 28.52 7.06
C MET A 159 -6.68 27.76 8.39
N VAL A 160 -6.35 28.45 9.49
CA VAL A 160 -6.56 27.99 10.87
C VAL A 160 -7.59 28.88 11.55
N THR A 161 -8.31 28.35 12.55
CA THR A 161 -9.40 29.07 13.20
C THR A 161 -9.45 28.81 14.70
N ASP A 162 -9.90 29.79 15.46
CA ASP A 162 -10.15 29.64 16.90
C ASP A 162 -11.25 30.62 17.36
N ASN A 163 -11.74 30.44 18.59
CA ASN A 163 -12.89 31.15 19.13
C ASN A 163 -12.56 31.81 20.49
N ILE A 164 -13.10 33.02 20.72
CA ILE A 164 -13.00 33.77 21.98
C ILE A 164 -14.42 34.03 22.52
N PRO A 165 -14.75 33.64 23.77
CA PRO A 165 -16.08 33.85 24.33
C PRO A 165 -16.34 35.32 24.70
N TYR A 166 -17.56 35.78 24.48
CA TYR A 166 -18.10 37.10 24.79
C TYR A 166 -19.55 37.00 25.26
N LYS A 167 -20.07 38.07 25.88
CA LYS A 167 -21.44 38.19 26.34
C LYS A 167 -22.06 39.52 25.92
N ALA A 168 -23.38 39.60 25.99
CA ALA A 168 -24.10 40.86 25.87
C ALA A 168 -23.50 41.95 26.78
N GLY A 169 -23.26 43.13 26.21
CA GLY A 169 -22.63 44.27 26.88
C GLY A 169 -21.10 44.28 26.84
N ASP A 170 -20.43 43.20 26.42
CA ASP A 170 -18.98 43.21 26.25
C ASP A 170 -18.58 44.14 25.08
N VAL A 171 -17.41 44.77 25.23
CA VAL A 171 -16.75 45.53 24.16
C VAL A 171 -15.63 44.67 23.58
N ILE A 172 -15.74 44.40 22.29
CA ILE A 172 -14.72 43.71 21.50
C ILE A 172 -13.76 44.74 20.95
N GLU A 173 -12.50 44.69 21.37
CA GLU A 173 -11.40 45.51 20.83
C GLU A 173 -10.26 44.59 20.42
N VAL A 174 -10.16 44.29 19.13
CA VAL A 174 -9.16 43.36 18.58
C VAL A 174 -8.58 43.91 17.28
N ASN A 175 -7.40 43.43 16.91
CA ASN A 175 -6.80 43.67 15.59
C ASN A 175 -6.05 42.40 15.13
N GLU A 176 -5.48 42.43 13.93
CA GLU A 176 -4.76 41.28 13.36
C GLU A 176 -3.63 40.81 14.27
N ASP A 177 -2.77 41.71 14.74
CA ASP A 177 -1.64 41.38 15.62
C ASP A 177 -2.11 40.70 16.92
N PHE A 178 -3.15 41.24 17.56
CA PHE A 178 -3.74 40.65 18.76
C PHE A 178 -4.22 39.22 18.52
N LEU A 179 -4.95 38.98 17.43
CA LEU A 179 -5.51 37.65 17.13
C LEU A 179 -4.41 36.65 16.77
N ILE A 180 -3.38 37.08 16.04
CA ILE A 180 -2.19 36.27 15.73
C ILE A 180 -1.45 35.90 17.02
N ASP A 181 -1.20 36.87 17.91
CA ASP A 181 -0.49 36.63 19.16
C ASP A 181 -1.31 35.76 20.11
N TYR A 182 -2.63 35.97 20.18
CA TYR A 182 -3.53 35.12 20.95
C TYR A 182 -3.44 33.67 20.47
N TYR A 183 -3.53 33.45 19.15
CA TYR A 183 -3.40 32.13 18.54
C TYR A 183 -2.05 31.47 18.86
N LYS A 184 -0.94 32.17 18.56
CA LYS A 184 0.42 31.65 18.78
C LYS A 184 0.63 31.29 20.25
N ASN A 185 0.19 32.14 21.18
CA ASN A 185 0.35 31.88 22.60
C ASN A 185 -0.45 30.67 23.09
N LYS A 186 -1.67 30.49 22.59
CA LYS A 186 -2.53 29.35 22.93
C LYS A 186 -1.97 28.03 22.39
N TYR A 187 -1.47 28.04 21.16
CA TYR A 187 -1.07 26.80 20.47
C TYR A 187 0.45 26.53 20.43
N LYS A 188 1.31 27.39 21.00
CA LYS A 188 2.79 27.21 21.00
C LYS A 188 3.29 25.83 21.48
N ASN A 189 2.52 25.16 22.33
CA ASN A 189 2.89 23.85 22.88
C ASN A 189 2.34 22.66 22.08
N TYR A 190 1.46 22.90 21.12
CA TYR A 190 0.88 21.86 20.27
C TYR A 190 1.95 21.37 19.31
N GLY A 191 2.12 20.05 19.22
CA GLY A 191 3.20 19.43 18.44
C GLY A 191 3.23 19.84 16.96
N ASN A 192 2.10 20.25 16.42
CA ASN A 192 1.94 20.65 15.03
C ASN A 192 2.43 22.06 14.77
N GLU A 193 2.10 23.00 15.65
CA GLU A 193 2.62 24.37 15.58
C GLU A 193 4.15 24.37 15.81
N LYS A 194 4.67 23.46 16.65
CA LYS A 194 6.12 23.27 16.81
C LYS A 194 6.85 22.79 15.55
N ARG A 195 6.13 22.18 14.60
CA ARG A 195 6.67 21.68 13.34
C ARG A 195 6.48 22.68 12.20
N ASN A 196 5.77 23.78 12.42
CA ASN A 196 5.65 24.81 11.42
C ASN A 196 7.03 25.41 11.13
N SER A 197 7.23 25.83 9.88
CA SER A 197 8.43 26.54 9.48
C SER A 197 8.58 27.84 10.28
N GLU A 198 9.80 28.21 10.62
CA GLU A 198 10.09 29.52 11.23
C GLU A 198 9.73 30.68 10.28
N ARG A 199 9.58 30.39 8.97
CA ARG A 199 9.16 31.34 7.93
C ARG A 199 7.65 31.59 7.86
N THR A 200 6.85 30.88 8.66
CA THR A 200 5.38 30.97 8.60
C THR A 200 4.88 32.41 8.73
N ILE A 201 4.15 32.88 7.72
CA ILE A 201 3.44 34.17 7.78
C ILE A 201 1.99 33.94 8.15
N PHE A 202 1.44 34.85 8.97
CA PHE A 202 0.05 34.89 9.38
C PHE A 202 -0.62 36.15 8.83
N SER A 203 -1.90 36.06 8.48
CA SER A 203 -2.77 37.21 8.16
C SER A 203 -4.23 36.91 8.49
N LEU A 204 -5.02 37.93 8.80
CA LEU A 204 -6.43 37.81 9.18
C LEU A 204 -7.34 37.71 7.96
N SER A 205 -7.92 36.54 7.76
CA SER A 205 -8.85 36.28 6.65
C SER A 205 -10.29 36.63 7.02
N GLY A 206 -10.75 36.19 8.18
CA GLY A 206 -12.14 36.32 8.64
C GLY A 206 -12.23 36.59 10.14
N VAL A 207 -13.25 37.34 10.55
CA VAL A 207 -13.58 37.58 11.96
C VAL A 207 -15.07 37.88 12.08
N SER A 208 -15.76 37.06 12.87
CA SER A 208 -17.21 37.07 12.98
C SER A 208 -17.64 36.85 14.43
N LEU A 209 -18.70 37.53 14.84
CA LEU A 209 -19.38 37.26 16.11
C LEU A 209 -20.53 36.29 15.87
N VAL A 210 -20.54 35.17 16.60
CA VAL A 210 -21.50 34.08 16.44
C VAL A 210 -22.24 33.84 17.77
N PRO A 211 -23.58 33.82 17.81
CA PRO A 211 -24.32 33.43 19.00
C PRO A 211 -24.08 31.96 19.37
N TYR A 212 -24.02 31.62 20.66
CA TYR A 212 -23.95 30.22 21.10
C TYR A 212 -25.19 29.40 20.70
N HIS A 213 -26.34 30.05 20.55
CA HIS A 213 -27.60 29.45 20.09
C HIS A 213 -27.92 29.88 18.65
N CYS A 214 -27.00 29.64 17.73
CA CYS A 214 -27.16 30.02 16.33
C CYS A 214 -28.08 29.04 15.58
N SER A 215 -28.96 29.59 14.75
CA SER A 215 -29.89 28.84 13.90
C SER A 215 -29.82 29.23 12.41
N SER A 216 -29.07 30.27 12.06
CA SER A 216 -28.92 30.75 10.69
C SER A 216 -27.70 31.67 10.56
N THR A 217 -27.08 31.67 9.38
CA THR A 217 -25.99 32.61 9.05
C THR A 217 -26.40 34.08 9.13
N SER A 218 -27.70 34.39 9.05
CA SER A 218 -28.21 35.76 9.20
C SER A 218 -28.00 36.35 10.60
N GLN A 219 -27.75 35.51 11.61
CA GLN A 219 -27.45 35.94 12.99
C GLN A 219 -25.95 36.21 13.21
N ILE A 220 -25.11 35.92 12.22
CA ILE A 220 -23.66 36.07 12.32
C ILE A 220 -23.29 37.50 11.93
N ILE A 221 -22.50 38.15 12.77
CA ILE A 221 -22.08 39.53 12.56
C ILE A 221 -20.65 39.50 12.03
N ASP A 222 -20.47 39.85 10.75
CA ASP A 222 -19.15 40.05 10.14
C ASP A 222 -18.49 41.29 10.73
N LEU A 223 -17.45 41.05 11.55
CA LEU A 223 -16.77 42.11 12.27
C LEU A 223 -15.71 42.84 11.43
N LYS A 224 -15.34 42.34 10.24
CA LYS A 224 -14.44 43.07 9.33
C LYS A 224 -15.06 44.39 8.88
N LYS A 225 -16.40 44.48 8.85
CA LYS A 225 -17.13 45.72 8.53
C LYS A 225 -16.94 46.84 9.55
N TYR A 226 -16.45 46.52 10.74
CA TYR A 226 -16.17 47.46 11.82
C TYR A 226 -14.67 47.73 11.97
N GLN A 227 -13.85 47.31 11.00
CA GLN A 227 -12.43 47.57 10.96
C GLN A 227 -12.15 49.01 10.52
N ASP A 228 -11.34 49.73 11.29
CA ASP A 228 -10.85 51.06 10.92
C ASP A 228 -9.66 51.01 9.94
N ASN A 229 -9.21 52.18 9.48
CA ASN A 229 -8.08 52.28 8.55
C ASN A 229 -6.73 51.83 9.15
N SER A 230 -6.65 51.71 10.48
CA SER A 230 -5.46 51.21 11.19
C SER A 230 -5.51 49.70 11.41
N GLY A 231 -6.60 49.04 11.00
CA GLY A 231 -6.80 47.61 11.15
C GLY A 231 -7.47 47.19 12.46
N ASN A 232 -7.88 48.14 13.32
CA ASN A 232 -8.53 47.84 14.60
C ASN A 232 -10.03 47.62 14.42
N ILE A 233 -10.58 46.65 15.15
CA ILE A 233 -11.99 46.30 15.18
C ILE A 233 -12.52 46.63 16.57
N SER A 234 -13.54 47.51 16.62
CA SER A 234 -14.25 47.86 17.85
C SER A 234 -15.75 47.60 17.68
N TYR A 235 -16.33 46.77 18.54
CA TYR A 235 -17.75 46.41 18.47
C TYR A 235 -18.34 46.15 19.86
N ILE A 236 -19.55 46.66 20.13
CA ILE A 236 -20.29 46.40 21.36
C ILE A 236 -21.32 45.31 21.10
N VAL A 237 -21.33 44.25 21.92
CA VAL A 237 -22.30 43.15 21.81
C VAL A 237 -23.67 43.63 22.31
N ASN A 238 -24.52 44.05 21.39
CA ASN A 238 -25.79 44.73 21.71
C ASN A 238 -26.95 43.79 22.07
N GLU A 239 -26.97 42.58 21.50
CA GLU A 239 -28.07 41.63 21.71
C GLU A 239 -27.81 40.74 22.93
N GLU A 240 -28.88 40.37 23.64
CA GLU A 240 -28.79 39.47 24.79
C GLU A 240 -28.27 38.08 24.37
N GLY A 241 -27.55 37.42 25.29
CA GLY A 241 -27.03 36.06 25.11
C GLY A 241 -25.51 35.96 25.21
N ASP A 242 -25.02 34.73 25.07
CA ASP A 242 -23.60 34.40 24.99
C ASP A 242 -23.18 34.29 23.51
N TYR A 243 -22.00 34.79 23.21
CA TYR A 243 -21.42 34.83 21.87
C TYR A 243 -19.99 34.28 21.88
N PHE A 244 -19.51 33.84 20.73
CA PHE A 244 -18.09 33.67 20.51
C PHE A 244 -17.65 34.45 19.27
N LEU A 245 -16.52 35.14 19.39
CA LEU A 245 -15.80 35.69 18.26
C LEU A 245 -15.01 34.56 17.61
N SER A 246 -15.39 34.19 16.40
CA SER A 246 -14.64 33.26 15.57
C SER A 246 -13.71 34.04 14.65
N TYR A 247 -12.44 33.66 14.59
CA TYR A 247 -11.47 34.29 13.69
C TYR A 247 -10.69 33.24 12.90
N GLN A 248 -10.42 33.56 11.64
CA GLN A 248 -9.69 32.73 10.69
C GLN A 248 -8.39 33.41 10.28
N LEU A 249 -7.26 32.73 10.49
CA LEU A 249 -5.93 33.18 10.10
C LEU A 249 -5.42 32.35 8.93
N LEU A 250 -4.94 33.01 7.87
CA LEU A 250 -4.19 32.38 6.80
C LEU A 250 -2.74 32.20 7.22
N GLN A 251 -2.25 30.97 7.15
CA GLN A 251 -0.85 30.59 7.29
C GLN A 251 -0.25 30.27 5.91
N GLN A 252 0.87 30.89 5.58
CA GLN A 252 1.63 30.67 4.34
C GLN A 252 3.10 30.34 4.67
N ASP A 253 3.75 29.54 3.83
CA ASP A 253 5.13 29.04 4.05
C ASP A 253 5.26 28.34 5.42
N PHE A 254 4.24 27.56 5.78
CA PHE A 254 4.15 26.94 7.10
C PHE A 254 4.83 25.57 7.17
N ARG A 255 5.31 25.04 6.05
CA ARG A 255 5.79 23.67 5.92
C ARG A 255 7.06 23.57 5.08
N ASP A 256 8.02 22.83 5.62
CA ASP A 256 9.25 22.44 4.93
C ASP A 256 9.20 20.96 4.55
N VAL A 257 9.92 20.58 3.49
CA VAL A 257 10.09 19.20 3.05
C VAL A 257 10.67 18.35 4.19
N THR A 258 10.01 17.24 4.52
CA THR A 258 10.51 16.25 5.46
C THR A 258 11.74 15.58 4.88
N LEU A 259 12.86 15.62 5.61
CA LEU A 259 14.09 14.92 5.26
C LEU A 259 14.57 15.24 3.83
N GLY A 260 14.34 16.45 3.33
CA GLY A 260 14.90 16.89 2.05
C GLY A 260 16.44 16.87 2.08
N ALA A 261 17.06 16.40 1.01
CA ALA A 261 18.49 16.57 0.78
C ALA A 261 18.79 18.01 0.33
N PRO A 262 20.07 18.48 0.39
CA PRO A 262 20.43 19.85 0.02
C PRO A 262 19.87 20.26 -1.35
N GLY A 263 19.32 21.47 -1.45
CA GLY A 263 18.61 22.00 -2.61
C GLY A 263 17.11 21.70 -2.62
N GLY A 264 16.68 20.58 -2.03
CA GLY A 264 15.27 20.24 -1.80
C GLY A 264 14.83 20.38 -0.34
N ALA A 265 15.73 20.74 0.58
CA ALA A 265 15.46 20.95 2.00
C ALA A 265 14.87 22.34 2.29
N GLY A 266 13.71 22.66 1.70
CA GLY A 266 13.09 23.99 1.80
C GLY A 266 11.56 23.96 1.90
N PRO A 267 10.89 25.09 1.61
CA PRO A 267 9.42 25.18 1.60
C PRO A 267 8.74 24.14 0.72
N VAL A 268 7.47 23.88 0.98
CA VAL A 268 6.59 23.01 0.17
C VAL A 268 5.76 23.82 -0.82
N ILE A 269 5.62 23.32 -2.06
CA ILE A 269 4.82 23.99 -3.10
C ILE A 269 3.33 24.04 -2.76
N ASP A 270 2.61 25.00 -3.32
CA ASP A 270 1.15 24.97 -3.32
C ASP A 270 0.63 23.90 -4.31
N HIS A 271 0.23 22.75 -3.78
CA HIS A 271 -0.27 21.62 -4.58
C HIS A 271 -1.65 21.89 -5.20
N TYR A 272 -2.38 22.92 -4.73
CA TYR A 272 -3.64 23.33 -5.34
C TYR A 272 -3.45 24.23 -6.56
N LYS A 273 -2.21 24.64 -6.89
CA LYS A 273 -1.89 25.43 -8.08
C LYS A 273 -1.21 24.55 -9.14
N LYS A 274 -1.87 24.39 -10.28
CA LYS A 274 -1.39 23.54 -11.39
C LYS A 274 -0.03 24.01 -11.91
N GLU A 275 0.12 25.31 -12.04
CA GLU A 275 1.35 25.97 -12.50
C GLU A 275 2.53 25.70 -11.56
N MET A 276 2.31 25.61 -10.25
CA MET A 276 3.35 25.30 -9.27
C MET A 276 3.79 23.83 -9.37
N THR A 277 2.82 22.92 -9.47
CA THR A 277 3.09 21.50 -9.72
C THR A 277 3.91 21.32 -11.01
N LEU A 278 3.50 21.94 -12.11
CA LEU A 278 4.20 21.83 -13.38
C LEU A 278 5.60 22.47 -13.34
N ALA A 279 5.75 23.64 -12.72
CA ALA A 279 7.04 24.29 -12.55
C ALA A 279 8.03 23.42 -11.75
N TYR A 280 7.55 22.76 -10.69
CA TYR A 280 8.34 21.82 -9.91
C TYR A 280 8.78 20.60 -10.75
N LEU A 281 7.83 19.94 -11.42
CA LEU A 281 8.10 18.74 -12.22
C LEU A 281 9.02 19.01 -13.41
N ASN A 282 8.91 20.19 -14.04
CA ASN A 282 9.80 20.58 -15.15
C ASN A 282 11.28 20.60 -14.77
N ARG A 283 11.63 20.68 -13.47
CA ARG A 283 13.02 20.55 -13.02
C ARG A 283 13.62 19.18 -13.36
N MET A 284 12.78 18.13 -13.43
CA MET A 284 13.22 16.79 -13.80
C MET A 284 13.72 16.71 -15.25
N LYS A 285 13.28 17.62 -16.13
CA LYS A 285 13.76 17.72 -17.52
C LYS A 285 15.25 18.08 -17.61
N LYS A 286 15.84 18.65 -16.54
CA LYS A 286 17.29 18.89 -16.48
C LYS A 286 18.10 17.62 -16.72
N ILE A 287 17.59 16.45 -16.32
CA ILE A 287 18.28 15.17 -16.51
C ILE A 287 18.45 14.87 -18.01
N SER A 288 17.39 15.03 -18.80
CA SER A 288 17.43 14.79 -20.24
C SER A 288 18.16 15.91 -20.99
N GLU A 289 17.96 17.17 -20.59
CA GLU A 289 18.64 18.33 -21.16
C GLU A 289 20.16 18.24 -21.01
N ARG A 290 20.64 17.83 -19.82
CA ARG A 290 22.07 17.70 -19.55
C ARG A 290 22.68 16.47 -20.23
N SER A 291 22.01 15.33 -20.14
CA SER A 291 22.57 14.06 -20.63
C SER A 291 22.43 13.87 -22.14
N GLY A 292 21.49 14.58 -22.78
CA GLY A 292 21.06 14.34 -24.16
C GLY A 292 20.25 13.04 -24.34
N ILE A 293 19.81 12.42 -23.24
CA ILE A 293 19.07 11.14 -23.24
C ILE A 293 17.64 11.40 -22.74
N PRO A 294 16.58 10.98 -23.46
CA PRO A 294 15.20 11.08 -22.98
C PRO A 294 15.00 10.43 -21.60
N LEU A 295 14.11 10.98 -20.77
CA LEU A 295 13.80 10.41 -19.46
C LEU A 295 13.32 8.95 -19.57
N SER A 296 12.49 8.64 -20.57
CA SER A 296 11.99 7.30 -20.87
C SER A 296 13.07 6.24 -21.15
N ASP A 297 14.26 6.66 -21.57
CA ASP A 297 15.38 5.76 -21.85
C ASP A 297 16.25 5.49 -20.62
N LEU A 298 16.05 6.26 -19.53
CA LEU A 298 16.80 6.20 -18.28
C LEU A 298 15.96 5.60 -17.13
N ILE A 299 14.73 6.05 -16.97
CA ILE A 299 13.82 5.65 -15.90
C ILE A 299 12.51 5.11 -16.47
N ARG A 300 11.95 4.09 -15.83
CA ARG A 300 10.63 3.53 -16.20
C ARG A 300 9.50 4.36 -15.62
N ALA A 301 9.56 4.66 -14.32
CA ALA A 301 8.53 5.42 -13.63
C ALA A 301 9.11 6.56 -12.79
N LEU A 302 8.37 7.67 -12.72
CA LEU A 302 8.52 8.64 -11.63
C LEU A 302 7.59 8.26 -10.49
N PHE A 303 8.12 8.29 -9.28
CA PHE A 303 7.42 8.00 -8.05
C PHE A 303 7.07 9.26 -7.28
N CYS A 304 5.82 9.35 -6.81
CA CYS A 304 5.40 10.30 -5.80
C CYS A 304 5.00 9.54 -4.53
N ASP A 305 5.68 9.87 -3.42
CA ASP A 305 5.37 9.37 -2.08
C ASP A 305 3.99 9.89 -1.61
N SER A 306 3.52 9.32 -0.51
CA SER A 306 2.34 9.75 0.20
C SER A 306 2.41 11.24 0.55
N ILE A 307 1.36 11.98 0.22
CA ILE A 307 1.41 13.44 0.23
C ILE A 307 1.20 14.00 1.64
N GLU A 308 2.21 14.65 2.23
CA GLU A 308 2.12 15.23 3.57
C GLU A 308 2.07 16.78 3.61
N VAL A 309 1.03 17.37 3.05
CA VAL A 309 0.84 18.84 2.98
C VAL A 309 0.41 19.49 4.30
N SER A 310 0.37 18.72 5.40
CA SER A 310 0.26 19.24 6.77
C SER A 310 -0.90 20.18 7.02
N GLY A 311 -2.07 19.83 6.45
CA GLY A 311 -3.31 20.57 6.63
C GLY A 311 -3.51 21.72 5.64
N ALA A 312 -2.77 21.76 4.52
CA ALA A 312 -3.07 22.67 3.43
C ALA A 312 -4.53 22.51 2.99
N ASN A 313 -5.29 23.59 3.15
CA ASN A 313 -6.74 23.61 2.92
C ASN A 313 -7.18 24.95 2.31
N TRP A 314 -6.25 25.73 1.74
CA TRP A 314 -6.54 27.01 1.10
C TRP A 314 -5.58 27.25 -0.06
N SER A 315 -6.01 28.06 -1.02
CA SER A 315 -5.16 28.70 -2.02
C SER A 315 -5.86 29.95 -2.53
N ASP A 316 -5.10 30.88 -3.10
CA ASP A 316 -5.65 32.13 -3.64
C ASP A 316 -6.72 31.83 -4.71
N GLY A 317 -7.87 32.49 -4.61
CA GLY A 317 -9.01 32.29 -5.53
C GLY A 317 -10.03 31.25 -5.09
N PHE A 318 -9.83 30.53 -3.99
CA PHE A 318 -10.76 29.49 -3.52
C PHE A 318 -12.19 30.01 -3.23
N SER A 319 -12.36 31.23 -2.73
CA SER A 319 -13.70 31.81 -2.55
C SER A 319 -14.45 31.97 -3.88
N GLU A 320 -13.76 32.35 -4.96
CA GLU A 320 -14.34 32.49 -6.29
C GLU A 320 -14.64 31.11 -6.89
N LEU A 321 -13.70 30.18 -6.76
CA LEU A 321 -13.88 28.80 -7.21
C LEU A 321 -15.09 28.15 -6.54
N PHE A 322 -15.21 28.29 -5.22
CA PHE A 322 -16.34 27.77 -4.45
C PHE A 322 -17.67 28.35 -4.95
N PHE A 323 -17.75 29.67 -5.13
CA PHE A 323 -18.95 30.32 -5.65
C PHE A 323 -19.31 29.83 -7.06
N LYS A 324 -18.31 29.68 -7.94
CA LYS A 324 -18.51 29.17 -9.31
C LYS A 324 -19.02 27.73 -9.32
N THR A 325 -18.52 26.89 -8.41
CA THR A 325 -18.86 25.46 -8.34
C THR A 325 -20.23 25.21 -7.72
N TYR A 326 -20.56 25.89 -6.62
CA TYR A 326 -21.78 25.58 -5.84
C TYR A 326 -22.89 26.62 -5.94
N GLY A 327 -22.61 27.81 -6.48
CA GLY A 327 -23.60 28.87 -6.70
C GLY A 327 -23.94 29.73 -5.47
N TYR A 328 -23.23 29.56 -4.36
CA TYR A 328 -23.38 30.39 -3.15
C TYR A 328 -22.01 30.78 -2.57
N LYS A 329 -21.97 31.87 -1.80
CA LYS A 329 -20.73 32.42 -1.25
C LYS A 329 -20.26 31.65 -0.02
N LEU A 330 -18.94 31.46 0.10
CA LEU A 330 -18.32 30.86 1.27
C LEU A 330 -18.27 31.81 2.49
N ASP A 331 -18.26 33.13 2.25
CA ASP A 331 -18.08 34.15 3.30
C ASP A 331 -18.97 33.95 4.54
N PRO A 332 -20.29 33.69 4.42
CA PRO A 332 -21.17 33.50 5.59
C PRO A 332 -20.86 32.25 6.42
N TRP A 333 -20.05 31.34 5.89
CA TRP A 333 -19.77 30.02 6.46
C TRP A 333 -18.33 29.86 6.96
N MET A 334 -17.48 30.88 6.76
CA MET A 334 -16.05 30.81 7.14
C MET A 334 -15.81 30.41 8.60
N ALA A 335 -16.71 30.77 9.51
CA ALA A 335 -16.62 30.38 10.93
C ALA A 335 -16.73 28.87 11.18
N PHE A 336 -17.20 28.08 10.20
CA PHE A 336 -17.60 26.68 10.42
C PHE A 336 -16.91 25.67 9.52
N VAL A 337 -16.27 26.10 8.42
CA VAL A 337 -15.69 25.21 7.40
C VAL A 337 -14.21 24.88 7.64
N PHE A 338 -13.55 25.57 8.57
CA PHE A 338 -12.15 25.33 8.91
C PHE A 338 -12.00 24.68 10.29
N TYR A 339 -10.87 24.00 10.47
CA TYR A 339 -10.45 23.39 11.72
C TYR A 339 -8.93 23.47 11.84
N GLN A 340 -8.43 23.20 13.04
CA GLN A 340 -7.00 23.14 13.30
C GLN A 340 -6.34 22.08 12.41
N GLY A 341 -5.17 22.35 11.81
CA GLY A 341 -4.60 21.53 10.72
C GLY A 341 -4.29 20.04 11.03
N HIS A 342 -4.55 19.56 12.25
CA HIS A 342 -4.41 18.16 12.67
C HIS A 342 -5.57 17.72 13.59
N GLN A 343 -6.73 18.35 13.43
CA GLN A 343 -7.97 17.96 14.08
C GLN A 343 -9.00 17.60 13.00
N ASP A 344 -10.25 17.49 13.42
CA ASP A 344 -11.43 17.32 12.58
C ASP A 344 -12.55 18.21 13.15
N TYR A 345 -13.66 18.34 12.43
CA TYR A 345 -14.80 19.14 12.91
C TYR A 345 -15.42 18.62 14.23
N SER A 346 -15.31 17.32 14.51
CA SER A 346 -15.89 16.68 15.71
C SER A 346 -15.13 16.98 17.00
N LYS A 347 -13.90 17.52 16.92
CA LYS A 347 -13.13 17.95 18.11
C LYS A 347 -13.63 19.24 18.73
N SER A 348 -14.54 19.96 18.07
CA SER A 348 -15.10 21.20 18.58
C SER A 348 -16.51 21.02 19.12
N ASN A 349 -16.87 21.80 20.13
CA ASN A 349 -18.19 21.76 20.78
C ASN A 349 -19.02 23.05 20.57
N TYR A 350 -18.54 24.03 19.80
CA TYR A 350 -19.25 25.30 19.61
C TYR A 350 -20.60 25.12 18.91
N THR A 351 -20.77 24.05 18.12
CA THR A 351 -22.03 23.73 17.45
C THR A 351 -23.04 23.05 18.37
N ASN A 352 -22.68 22.59 19.57
CA ASN A 352 -23.56 21.73 20.40
C ASN A 352 -24.95 22.34 20.65
N ASN A 353 -25.00 23.66 20.81
CA ASN A 353 -26.20 24.42 21.14
C ASN A 353 -26.91 25.04 19.92
N PHE A 354 -26.45 24.76 18.70
CA PHE A 354 -27.08 25.20 17.47
C PHE A 354 -28.35 24.39 17.20
N SER A 355 -29.27 24.95 16.39
CA SER A 355 -30.42 24.18 15.91
C SER A 355 -29.95 22.98 15.07
N GLU A 356 -30.68 21.87 15.13
CA GLU A 356 -30.36 20.67 14.34
C GLU A 356 -30.40 20.94 12.84
N GLU A 357 -31.32 21.78 12.38
CA GLU A 357 -31.38 22.22 10.98
C GLU A 357 -30.10 22.98 10.58
N PHE A 358 -29.59 23.86 11.43
CA PHE A 358 -28.38 24.61 11.12
C PHE A 358 -27.12 23.72 11.16
N LYS A 359 -27.06 22.74 12.06
CA LYS A 359 -26.01 21.71 12.06
C LYS A 359 -25.99 20.91 10.76
N ASP A 360 -27.16 20.51 10.26
CA ASP A 360 -27.30 19.81 8.98
C ASP A 360 -26.83 20.69 7.81
N GLN A 361 -27.20 21.97 7.79
CA GLN A 361 -26.70 22.92 6.78
C GLN A 361 -25.17 23.07 6.84
N ILE A 362 -24.58 23.20 8.04
CA ILE A 362 -23.13 23.27 8.23
C ILE A 362 -22.44 22.00 7.70
N LYS A 363 -22.97 20.81 8.01
CA LYS A 363 -22.45 19.51 7.50
C LYS A 363 -22.37 19.52 5.97
N ARG A 364 -23.40 20.01 5.29
CA ARG A 364 -23.48 20.07 3.82
C ARG A 364 -22.51 21.08 3.21
N VAL A 365 -22.37 22.26 3.81
CA VAL A 365 -21.39 23.26 3.35
C VAL A 365 -19.96 22.77 3.57
N ARG A 366 -19.70 22.07 4.67
CA ARG A 366 -18.41 21.39 4.90
C ARG A 366 -18.16 20.31 3.86
N PHE A 367 -19.17 19.51 3.51
CA PHE A 367 -19.05 18.55 2.41
C PHE A 367 -18.68 19.25 1.10
N ASP A 368 -19.41 20.29 0.69
CA ASP A 368 -19.13 21.05 -0.54
C ASP A 368 -17.69 21.60 -0.53
N TYR A 369 -17.25 22.17 0.60
CA TYR A 369 -15.88 22.70 0.71
C TYR A 369 -14.82 21.60 0.58
N ASN A 370 -14.96 20.51 1.33
CA ASN A 370 -13.99 19.41 1.29
C ASN A 370 -13.99 18.70 -0.06
N ASN A 371 -15.14 18.54 -0.71
CA ASN A 371 -15.22 18.00 -2.07
C ASN A 371 -14.49 18.88 -3.07
N MET A 372 -14.64 20.21 -2.99
CA MET A 372 -13.86 21.15 -3.82
C MET A 372 -12.36 21.00 -3.61
N LEU A 373 -11.89 20.87 -2.37
CA LEU A 373 -10.48 20.64 -2.07
C LEU A 373 -9.98 19.37 -2.75
N VAL A 374 -10.71 18.26 -2.61
CA VAL A 374 -10.36 16.98 -3.23
C VAL A 374 -10.25 17.10 -4.75
N GLU A 375 -11.29 17.61 -5.42
CA GLU A 375 -11.30 17.74 -6.88
C GLU A 375 -10.18 18.67 -7.37
N THR A 376 -9.97 19.79 -6.69
CA THR A 376 -8.90 20.75 -7.04
C THR A 376 -7.52 20.12 -6.90
N PHE A 377 -7.29 19.35 -5.83
CA PHE A 377 -6.03 18.63 -5.65
C PHE A 377 -5.83 17.55 -6.73
N LEU A 378 -6.84 16.73 -6.99
CA LEU A 378 -6.75 15.68 -8.01
C LEU A 378 -6.43 16.25 -9.39
N ASP A 379 -7.05 17.37 -9.77
CA ASP A 379 -6.82 18.00 -11.07
C ASP A 379 -5.47 18.72 -11.14
N ASN A 380 -5.16 19.57 -10.16
CA ASN A 380 -4.01 20.46 -10.21
C ASN A 380 -2.70 19.77 -9.80
N PHE A 381 -2.77 18.71 -8.99
CA PHE A 381 -1.63 17.89 -8.62
C PHE A 381 -1.63 16.55 -9.35
N THR A 382 -2.54 15.63 -9.01
CA THR A 382 -2.43 14.21 -9.40
C THR A 382 -2.51 14.00 -10.93
N ARG A 383 -3.51 14.61 -11.59
CA ARG A 383 -3.64 14.54 -13.06
C ARG A 383 -2.55 15.32 -13.77
N THR A 384 -2.09 16.43 -13.18
CA THR A 384 -0.98 17.21 -13.74
C THR A 384 0.34 16.42 -13.66
N TYR A 385 0.56 15.69 -12.57
CA TYR A 385 1.69 14.79 -12.41
C TYR A 385 1.65 13.62 -13.41
N LYS A 386 0.48 12.98 -13.56
CA LYS A 386 0.25 11.96 -14.58
C LYS A 386 0.53 12.49 -16.00
N ALA A 387 0.01 13.67 -16.34
CA ALA A 387 0.22 14.28 -17.65
C ALA A 387 1.70 14.60 -17.91
N PHE A 388 2.44 15.07 -16.90
CA PHE A 388 3.88 15.27 -17.02
C PHE A 388 4.60 13.95 -17.32
N CYS A 389 4.23 12.87 -16.63
CA CYS A 389 4.84 11.57 -16.88
C CYS A 389 4.57 11.09 -18.32
N GLU A 390 3.33 11.22 -18.81
CA GLU A 390 2.95 10.87 -20.18
C GLU A 390 3.70 11.71 -21.24
N GLU A 391 3.83 13.02 -21.02
CA GLU A 391 4.58 13.93 -21.92
C GLU A 391 6.05 13.49 -22.08
N ASN A 392 6.62 12.86 -21.05
CA ASN A 392 8.02 12.45 -21.01
C ASN A 392 8.21 10.93 -21.24
N GLY A 393 7.16 10.21 -21.62
CA GLY A 393 7.24 8.78 -21.96
C GLY A 393 7.57 7.85 -20.79
N ILE A 394 7.24 8.27 -19.56
CA ILE A 394 7.50 7.54 -18.32
C ILE A 394 6.18 7.21 -17.60
N LEU A 395 6.17 6.17 -16.78
CA LEU A 395 5.00 5.78 -16.00
C LEU A 395 4.83 6.68 -14.76
N CYS A 396 3.59 6.99 -14.43
CA CYS A 396 3.22 7.66 -13.19
C CYS A 396 2.99 6.62 -12.08
N ARG A 397 3.84 6.62 -11.04
CA ARG A 397 3.65 5.84 -9.83
C ARG A 397 3.34 6.73 -8.64
N TYR A 398 2.28 6.43 -7.89
CA TYR A 398 1.80 7.34 -6.83
C TYR A 398 1.13 6.61 -5.66
N GLN A 399 1.51 7.02 -4.44
CA GLN A 399 0.81 6.71 -3.20
C GLN A 399 -0.33 7.71 -2.94
N ALA A 400 -1.56 7.36 -3.34
CA ALA A 400 -2.74 8.23 -3.25
C ALA A 400 -3.37 8.32 -1.85
N TYR A 401 -2.54 8.30 -0.82
CA TYR A 401 -2.88 8.60 0.56
C TYR A 401 -1.86 9.59 1.12
N GLY A 402 -2.10 10.11 2.33
CA GLY A 402 -1.20 11.11 2.92
C GLY A 402 -1.95 12.02 3.88
N THR A 403 -1.39 13.16 4.26
CA THR A 403 -2.04 14.10 5.16
C THR A 403 -2.51 15.36 4.43
N PRO A 404 -3.83 15.55 4.23
CA PRO A 404 -4.95 14.78 4.80
C PRO A 404 -5.32 13.45 4.07
N PHE A 405 -5.77 12.43 4.83
CA PHE A 405 -5.84 11.03 4.34
C PHE A 405 -7.08 10.69 3.51
N LEU A 406 -8.18 11.44 3.68
CA LEU A 406 -9.42 11.24 2.91
C LEU A 406 -9.48 12.07 1.62
N MET A 407 -8.34 12.49 1.08
CA MET A 407 -8.29 13.38 -0.09
C MET A 407 -8.56 12.62 -1.41
N GLY A 408 -9.75 12.03 -1.54
CA GLY A 408 -10.16 11.27 -2.73
C GLY A 408 -9.32 10.02 -2.97
N MET A 409 -8.99 9.26 -1.92
CA MET A 409 -8.03 8.14 -1.97
C MET A 409 -8.27 7.17 -3.14
N LEU A 410 -9.51 6.67 -3.31
CA LEU A 410 -9.82 5.76 -4.42
C LEU A 410 -9.66 6.43 -5.79
N ASP A 411 -10.22 7.64 -5.97
CA ASP A 411 -10.09 8.38 -7.23
C ASP A 411 -8.62 8.69 -7.56
N GLY A 412 -7.83 9.02 -6.53
CA GLY A 412 -6.40 9.23 -6.63
C GLY A 412 -5.64 7.97 -7.07
N TYR A 413 -6.04 6.78 -6.62
CA TYR A 413 -5.46 5.51 -7.06
C TYR A 413 -5.90 5.08 -8.46
N MET A 414 -7.02 5.60 -8.99
CA MET A 414 -7.47 5.33 -10.35
C MET A 414 -6.70 6.14 -11.42
N ILE A 415 -5.95 7.17 -11.01
CA ILE A 415 -5.20 8.07 -11.92
C ILE A 415 -3.83 7.52 -12.37
N PRO A 416 -2.91 7.05 -11.48
CA PRO A 416 -1.57 6.64 -11.87
C PRO A 416 -1.55 5.43 -12.80
N ASP A 417 -0.41 5.20 -13.47
CA ASP A 417 -0.17 3.96 -14.21
C ASP A 417 0.13 2.79 -13.28
N ILE A 418 0.78 3.10 -12.16
CA ILE A 418 1.12 2.16 -11.08
C ILE A 418 0.61 2.77 -9.77
N PRO A 419 -0.59 2.40 -9.31
CA PRO A 419 -1.05 2.73 -7.96
C PRO A 419 -0.12 2.06 -6.94
N GLU A 420 0.38 2.82 -5.96
CA GLU A 420 1.29 2.29 -4.94
C GLU A 420 0.70 2.43 -3.53
N SER A 421 0.70 1.36 -2.74
CA SER A 421 0.33 1.41 -1.31
C SER A 421 1.58 1.48 -0.42
N ASN A 422 1.40 1.30 0.90
CA ASN A 422 2.47 0.84 1.77
C ASN A 422 2.00 -0.22 2.77
N ASN A 423 2.96 -0.96 3.33
CA ASN A 423 2.73 -1.78 4.52
C ASN A 423 3.91 -1.66 5.51
N TRP A 424 3.58 -1.75 6.80
CA TRP A 424 4.56 -1.67 7.88
C TRP A 424 4.62 -2.98 8.65
N ILE A 425 5.81 -3.43 9.04
CA ILE A 425 5.96 -4.73 9.70
C ILE A 425 6.17 -4.67 11.22
N TYR A 426 6.56 -3.53 11.80
CA TYR A 426 6.84 -3.35 13.26
C TYR A 426 7.10 -4.67 14.02
N SER A 427 8.22 -5.34 13.73
CA SER A 427 8.35 -6.79 13.93
C SER A 427 7.77 -7.33 15.26
N ALA A 428 7.08 -8.48 15.22
CA ALA A 428 6.50 -9.09 16.44
C ALA A 428 7.56 -9.61 17.42
N GLU A 429 7.10 -10.10 18.57
CA GLU A 429 7.93 -10.95 19.42
C GLU A 429 8.06 -12.35 18.81
N MET A 430 9.24 -12.96 18.97
CA MET A 430 9.59 -14.18 18.23
C MET A 430 8.61 -15.35 18.45
N LYS A 431 7.95 -15.39 19.62
CA LYS A 431 7.07 -16.50 20.01
C LYS A 431 5.57 -16.20 19.87
N ASP A 432 5.20 -15.10 19.23
CA ASP A 432 3.78 -14.80 18.96
C ASP A 432 3.21 -15.78 17.92
N ASP A 433 1.93 -16.15 18.05
CA ASP A 433 1.24 -17.12 17.17
C ASP A 433 0.72 -16.53 15.86
N THR A 434 0.39 -15.25 15.92
CA THR A 434 -0.09 -14.43 14.83
C THR A 434 0.55 -13.07 14.97
N TRP A 435 1.02 -12.53 13.85
CA TRP A 435 1.56 -11.18 13.87
C TRP A 435 0.40 -10.19 13.98
N GLN A 436 0.45 -9.32 15.01
CA GLN A 436 -0.57 -8.29 15.19
C GLN A 436 -0.19 -7.03 14.42
N TRP A 437 -0.87 -6.81 13.29
CA TRP A 437 -0.74 -5.59 12.50
C TRP A 437 -0.96 -4.35 13.37
N ARG A 438 -0.06 -3.36 13.28
CA ARG A 438 -0.31 -2.05 13.87
C ARG A 438 -1.47 -1.39 13.14
N GLN A 439 -2.66 -1.47 13.72
CA GLN A 439 -3.91 -0.96 13.13
C GLN A 439 -3.91 0.56 12.85
N SER A 440 -2.99 1.31 13.49
CA SER A 440 -2.93 2.77 13.37
C SER A 440 -2.10 3.29 12.20
N HIS A 441 -1.30 2.48 11.50
CA HIS A 441 -0.46 2.97 10.39
C HIS A 441 0.00 1.84 9.47
N GLY A 442 -0.22 1.98 8.15
CA GLY A 442 0.20 0.96 7.18
C GLY A 442 -0.58 -0.35 7.29
N TYR A 443 -1.85 -0.28 7.68
CA TYR A 443 -2.73 -1.44 7.74
C TYR A 443 -3.19 -1.85 6.33
N MET A 444 -3.48 -3.14 6.18
CA MET A 444 -3.81 -3.82 4.90
C MET A 444 -4.95 -3.18 4.10
N ILE A 445 -5.82 -2.39 4.73
CA ILE A 445 -6.87 -1.66 4.03
C ILE A 445 -6.33 -0.68 2.97
N TRP A 446 -5.14 -0.09 3.16
CA TRP A 446 -4.54 0.79 2.15
C TRP A 446 -4.23 0.05 0.86
N ASN A 447 -3.75 -1.19 0.98
CA ASN A 447 -3.53 -2.06 -0.16
C ASN A 447 -4.83 -2.33 -0.91
N LEU A 448 -5.94 -2.55 -0.19
CA LEU A 448 -7.27 -2.76 -0.78
C LEU A 448 -7.74 -1.56 -1.59
N TYR A 449 -7.51 -0.32 -1.13
CA TYR A 449 -7.86 0.86 -1.93
C TYR A 449 -6.98 1.01 -3.16
N ALA A 450 -5.66 0.76 -3.03
CA ALA A 450 -4.74 0.81 -4.16
C ALA A 450 -5.09 -0.25 -5.22
N SER A 451 -5.33 -1.49 -4.78
CA SER A 451 -5.71 -2.59 -5.67
C SER A 451 -7.11 -2.42 -6.25
N SER A 452 -8.09 -1.92 -5.48
CA SER A 452 -9.41 -1.57 -6.02
C SER A 452 -9.28 -0.53 -7.14
N GLY A 453 -8.49 0.53 -6.93
CA GLY A 453 -8.23 1.54 -7.97
C GLY A 453 -7.58 0.94 -9.23
N ALA A 454 -6.62 0.03 -9.04
CA ALA A 454 -5.97 -0.70 -10.13
C ALA A 454 -6.94 -1.61 -10.89
N HIS A 455 -7.71 -2.45 -10.19
CA HIS A 455 -8.69 -3.37 -10.77
C HIS A 455 -9.75 -2.62 -11.58
N LEU A 456 -10.34 -1.58 -10.99
CA LEU A 456 -11.39 -0.75 -11.62
C LEU A 456 -10.90 -0.07 -12.91
N THR A 457 -9.60 0.21 -13.02
CA THR A 457 -9.02 0.91 -14.18
C THR A 457 -8.09 0.05 -15.03
N GLY A 458 -8.10 -1.28 -14.84
CA GLY A 458 -7.33 -2.24 -15.63
C GLY A 458 -5.81 -2.04 -15.54
N LYS A 459 -5.30 -1.55 -14.40
CA LYS A 459 -3.85 -1.38 -14.21
C LYS A 459 -3.20 -2.72 -13.96
N LYS A 460 -2.13 -2.98 -14.72
CA LYS A 460 -1.36 -4.23 -14.65
C LYS A 460 -0.59 -4.40 -13.35
N ILE A 461 0.02 -3.31 -12.89
CA ILE A 461 0.93 -3.31 -11.73
C ILE A 461 0.31 -2.47 -10.62
N THR A 462 0.15 -3.08 -9.46
CA THR A 462 -0.18 -2.42 -8.19
C THR A 462 0.99 -2.64 -7.25
N SER A 463 1.74 -1.59 -6.96
CA SER A 463 2.93 -1.71 -6.13
C SER A 463 2.66 -1.39 -4.67
N CYS A 464 3.63 -1.70 -3.82
CA CYS A 464 3.59 -1.34 -2.41
C CYS A 464 4.99 -0.98 -1.96
N GLU A 465 5.13 0.11 -1.20
CA GLU A 465 6.27 0.32 -0.33
C GLU A 465 6.20 -0.73 0.79
N THR A 466 7.06 -1.75 0.70
CA THR A 466 6.92 -2.92 1.56
C THR A 466 7.92 -2.97 2.71
N MET A 467 7.44 -3.46 3.85
CA MET A 467 8.23 -3.79 5.05
C MET A 467 8.91 -2.62 5.75
N THR A 468 8.25 -1.45 5.75
CA THR A 468 8.70 -0.32 6.55
C THR A 468 8.76 -0.71 8.03
N ASN A 469 9.94 -0.59 8.64
CA ASN A 469 10.18 -1.01 10.01
C ASN A 469 10.94 0.05 10.81
N THR A 470 10.28 0.57 11.84
CA THR A 470 10.91 1.48 12.82
C THR A 470 10.99 0.89 14.22
N ASN A 471 10.46 -0.32 14.43
CA ASN A 471 10.52 -1.04 15.69
C ASN A 471 10.88 -2.49 15.44
N GLY A 472 12.15 -2.85 15.63
CA GLY A 472 12.62 -4.21 15.31
C GLY A 472 13.54 -4.33 14.12
N VAL A 473 14.22 -3.25 13.74
CA VAL A 473 15.06 -3.20 12.52
C VAL A 473 16.04 -4.38 12.39
N PHE A 474 16.61 -4.84 13.51
CA PHE A 474 17.55 -5.97 13.54
C PHE A 474 16.94 -7.31 13.98
N ARG A 475 15.62 -7.35 14.27
CA ARG A 475 14.90 -8.56 14.71
C ARG A 475 14.11 -9.23 13.59
N THR A 476 13.82 -8.51 12.49
CA THR A 476 13.05 -9.04 11.36
C THR A 476 13.66 -10.32 10.79
N THR A 477 12.82 -11.32 10.58
CA THR A 477 13.15 -12.63 9.98
C THR A 477 12.69 -12.70 8.53
N LEU A 478 13.26 -13.61 7.72
CA LEU A 478 12.76 -13.84 6.37
C LEU A 478 11.35 -14.46 6.37
N GLU A 479 11.01 -15.22 7.41
CA GLU A 479 9.67 -15.75 7.65
C GLU A 479 8.64 -14.63 7.80
N GLU A 480 8.94 -13.62 8.63
CA GLU A 480 8.09 -12.44 8.79
C GLU A 480 7.95 -11.68 7.47
N ILE A 481 9.05 -11.48 6.72
CA ILE A 481 8.98 -10.85 5.40
C ILE A 481 8.02 -11.61 4.46
N LYS A 482 8.09 -12.94 4.41
CA LYS A 482 7.16 -13.76 3.61
C LYS A 482 5.71 -13.58 4.06
N GLN A 483 5.44 -13.70 5.36
CA GLN A 483 4.07 -13.63 5.90
C GLN A 483 3.38 -12.30 5.52
N HIS A 484 4.10 -11.19 5.58
CA HIS A 484 3.53 -9.89 5.24
C HIS A 484 3.30 -9.72 3.75
N ASP A 485 4.18 -10.30 2.94
CA ASP A 485 4.11 -10.23 1.49
C ASP A 485 2.99 -11.14 0.94
N ASP A 486 2.74 -12.28 1.57
CA ASP A 486 1.56 -13.10 1.31
C ASP A 486 0.27 -12.29 1.51
N MET A 487 0.21 -11.46 2.57
CA MET A 487 -0.92 -10.57 2.79
C MET A 487 -0.97 -9.39 1.81
N ASN A 488 0.17 -8.91 1.31
CA ASN A 488 0.20 -7.97 0.19
C ASN A 488 -0.48 -8.59 -1.06
N PHE A 489 -0.16 -9.85 -1.38
CA PHE A 489 -0.82 -10.56 -2.48
C PHE A 489 -2.32 -10.76 -2.23
N ILE A 490 -2.72 -11.19 -1.02
CA ILE A 490 -4.14 -11.34 -0.64
C ILE A 490 -4.91 -10.02 -0.82
N THR A 491 -4.26 -8.89 -0.57
CA THR A 491 -4.86 -7.56 -0.71
C THR A 491 -4.77 -6.98 -2.13
N GLY A 492 -4.27 -7.74 -3.10
CA GLY A 492 -4.22 -7.38 -4.52
C GLY A 492 -2.98 -6.59 -4.95
N ILE A 493 -1.96 -6.48 -4.10
CA ILE A 493 -0.64 -5.97 -4.50
C ILE A 493 0.07 -7.05 -5.30
N ASN A 494 0.79 -6.66 -6.36
CA ASN A 494 1.54 -7.58 -7.20
C ASN A 494 2.96 -7.09 -7.55
N HIS A 495 3.47 -6.07 -6.88
CA HIS A 495 4.86 -5.62 -7.03
C HIS A 495 5.42 -5.00 -5.73
N SER A 496 6.40 -5.64 -5.11
CA SER A 496 6.97 -5.19 -3.83
C SER A 496 8.17 -4.26 -4.03
N VAL A 497 8.16 -3.10 -3.37
CA VAL A 497 9.26 -2.12 -3.34
C VAL A 497 9.78 -2.02 -1.91
N LEU A 498 10.84 -2.75 -1.60
CA LEU A 498 11.35 -2.87 -0.21
C LEU A 498 11.78 -1.52 0.36
N HIS A 499 11.25 -1.18 1.53
CA HIS A 499 11.63 -0.02 2.33
C HIS A 499 12.58 -0.42 3.48
N GLY A 500 13.86 -0.09 3.42
CA GLY A 500 14.58 0.43 2.26
C GLY A 500 16.04 -0.01 2.25
N TYR A 501 16.63 -0.05 1.07
CA TYR A 501 18.04 -0.36 0.88
C TYR A 501 18.85 0.93 0.99
N ASN A 502 19.67 1.04 2.04
CA ASN A 502 20.38 2.27 2.34
C ASN A 502 21.69 2.34 1.55
N TYR A 503 21.92 3.44 0.82
CA TYR A 503 23.27 3.74 0.37
C TYR A 503 24.16 3.88 1.61
N SER A 504 25.24 3.11 1.65
CA SER A 504 26.21 3.09 2.72
C SER A 504 27.55 2.63 2.13
N PRO A 505 28.62 3.45 2.22
CA PRO A 505 29.95 3.05 1.78
C PRO A 505 30.40 1.74 2.42
N LYS A 506 31.14 0.91 1.66
CA LYS A 506 31.66 -0.37 2.14
C LYS A 506 32.55 -0.27 3.39
N ASP A 507 33.29 0.83 3.54
CA ASP A 507 34.17 1.13 4.66
C ASP A 507 33.47 1.81 5.85
N ALA A 508 32.18 2.12 5.72
CA ALA A 508 31.39 2.64 6.84
C ALA A 508 31.36 1.59 7.98
N PRO A 509 31.66 1.98 9.23
CA PRO A 509 31.60 1.06 10.37
C PRO A 509 30.21 0.43 10.50
N PHE A 510 30.14 -0.82 10.93
CA PHE A 510 28.87 -1.50 11.20
C PHE A 510 27.96 -0.63 12.09
N PRO A 511 26.68 -0.44 11.74
CA PRO A 511 25.92 -1.14 10.70
C PRO A 511 25.78 -0.34 9.38
N GLY A 512 26.74 0.53 9.09
CA GLY A 512 26.64 1.47 7.96
C GLY A 512 25.62 2.59 8.21
N TRP A 513 25.17 3.22 7.13
CA TRP A 513 24.18 4.29 7.17
C TRP A 513 22.77 3.71 7.17
N ILE A 514 21.98 4.05 8.20
CA ILE A 514 20.60 3.55 8.35
C ILE A 514 19.65 4.72 8.61
N ARG A 515 18.80 4.99 7.63
CA ARG A 515 17.71 5.97 7.72
C ARG A 515 16.41 5.34 8.23
N TYR A 516 16.06 4.16 7.71
CA TYR A 516 14.90 3.36 8.12
C TYR A 516 15.24 1.87 8.00
N GLY A 517 14.49 1.04 8.74
CA GLY A 517 14.44 -0.39 8.52
C GLY A 517 13.28 -0.79 7.60
N ALA A 518 13.11 -2.08 7.29
CA ALA A 518 13.91 -3.21 7.80
C ALA A 518 15.38 -3.18 7.31
N TYR A 519 16.29 -3.87 8.00
CA TYR A 519 17.73 -3.81 7.69
C TYR A 519 18.09 -4.67 6.47
N PHE A 520 17.60 -4.27 5.29
CA PHE A 520 17.98 -4.84 3.99
C PHE A 520 19.40 -4.37 3.64
N SER A 521 20.39 -5.15 4.09
CA SER A 521 21.81 -4.84 3.95
C SER A 521 22.61 -6.12 3.80
N GLU A 522 23.72 -6.05 3.05
CA GLU A 522 24.69 -7.15 2.91
C GLU A 522 25.31 -7.57 4.25
N GLN A 523 25.24 -6.69 5.25
CA GLN A 523 25.72 -6.96 6.61
C GLN A 523 24.65 -7.67 7.46
N ASN A 524 23.45 -7.91 6.94
CA ASN A 524 22.43 -8.72 7.60
C ASN A 524 22.74 -10.21 7.42
N THR A 525 22.62 -10.98 8.51
CA THR A 525 22.97 -12.40 8.56
C THR A 525 22.20 -13.23 7.54
N TRP A 526 20.90 -12.94 7.35
CA TRP A 526 20.06 -13.64 6.39
C TRP A 526 20.15 -13.13 4.95
N TRP A 527 20.96 -12.10 4.65
CA TRP A 527 21.10 -11.54 3.29
C TRP A 527 21.45 -12.59 2.24
N LYS A 528 22.37 -13.51 2.57
CA LYS A 528 22.77 -14.65 1.72
C LYS A 528 21.64 -15.64 1.41
N HIS A 529 20.52 -15.56 2.12
CA HIS A 529 19.34 -16.39 1.92
C HIS A 529 18.16 -15.65 1.28
N LEU A 530 18.26 -14.32 1.16
CA LEU A 530 17.19 -13.43 0.69
C LEU A 530 16.70 -13.77 -0.73
N SER A 531 17.56 -14.35 -1.58
CA SER A 531 17.18 -14.81 -2.92
C SER A 531 16.02 -15.83 -2.91
N SER A 532 15.89 -16.61 -1.84
CA SER A 532 14.77 -17.56 -1.67
C SER A 532 13.42 -16.83 -1.62
N TRP A 533 13.36 -15.68 -0.94
CA TRP A 533 12.18 -14.83 -0.92
C TRP A 533 12.02 -14.02 -2.22
N VAL A 534 13.11 -13.48 -2.77
CA VAL A 534 13.06 -12.67 -4.00
C VAL A 534 12.48 -13.46 -5.17
N ASP A 535 12.91 -14.71 -5.36
CA ASP A 535 12.35 -15.55 -6.41
C ASP A 535 10.89 -15.93 -6.09
N TYR A 536 10.57 -16.28 -4.83
CA TYR A 536 9.19 -16.54 -4.40
C TYR A 536 8.23 -15.39 -4.72
N ASN A 537 8.58 -14.17 -4.31
CA ASN A 537 7.82 -12.95 -4.59
C ASN A 537 7.69 -12.74 -6.10
N ALA A 538 8.80 -12.82 -6.85
CA ALA A 538 8.80 -12.55 -8.28
C ALA A 538 7.87 -13.49 -9.08
N ARG A 539 7.79 -14.76 -8.70
CA ARG A 539 6.92 -15.75 -9.35
C ARG A 539 5.44 -15.43 -9.12
N LEU A 540 5.06 -15.10 -7.88
CA LEU A 540 3.69 -14.70 -7.55
C LEU A 540 3.32 -13.36 -8.21
N SER A 541 4.21 -12.37 -8.12
CA SER A 541 4.07 -11.09 -8.82
C SER A 541 3.84 -11.28 -10.31
N TYR A 542 4.60 -12.14 -11.00
CA TYR A 542 4.38 -12.38 -12.43
C TYR A 542 2.97 -12.92 -12.71
N VAL A 543 2.50 -13.90 -11.94
CA VAL A 543 1.16 -14.48 -12.12
C VAL A 543 0.08 -13.42 -11.93
N PHE A 544 0.14 -12.65 -10.83
CA PHE A 544 -0.88 -11.65 -10.51
C PHE A 544 -0.77 -10.35 -11.33
N GLN A 545 0.34 -10.11 -12.02
CA GLN A 545 0.45 -9.05 -13.03
C GLN A 545 -0.10 -9.48 -14.40
N ASN A 546 -0.24 -10.78 -14.66
CA ASN A 546 -0.68 -11.31 -15.95
C ASN A 546 -1.95 -12.17 -15.82
N SER A 547 -2.73 -11.92 -14.77
CA SER A 547 -4.09 -12.42 -14.58
C SER A 547 -5.00 -11.27 -14.14
N LYS A 548 -6.30 -11.52 -14.15
CA LYS A 548 -7.34 -10.56 -13.82
C LYS A 548 -7.96 -10.93 -12.47
N ALA A 549 -8.13 -9.96 -11.59
CA ALA A 549 -8.83 -10.15 -10.33
C ALA A 549 -10.33 -10.46 -10.55
N GLU A 550 -10.86 -11.44 -9.84
CA GLU A 550 -12.27 -11.80 -9.85
C GLU A 550 -12.91 -11.39 -8.51
N LYS A 551 -13.79 -10.37 -8.54
CA LYS A 551 -14.36 -9.74 -7.35
C LYS A 551 -15.88 -9.62 -7.45
N SER A 552 -16.61 -10.49 -6.75
CA SER A 552 -18.08 -10.54 -6.86
C SER A 552 -18.80 -9.48 -5.99
N ILE A 553 -18.11 -8.83 -5.04
CA ILE A 553 -18.71 -7.92 -4.05
C ILE A 553 -18.11 -6.52 -4.18
N ALA A 554 -18.96 -5.50 -4.32
CA ALA A 554 -18.57 -4.09 -4.19
C ALA A 554 -19.02 -3.54 -2.84
N ILE A 555 -18.15 -2.82 -2.14
CA ILE A 555 -18.46 -2.19 -0.84
C ILE A 555 -18.42 -0.67 -1.00
N LEU A 556 -19.51 0.01 -0.67
CA LEU A 556 -19.62 1.47 -0.64
C LEU A 556 -19.75 1.94 0.81
N GLY A 557 -18.73 2.67 1.28
CA GLY A 557 -18.67 3.27 2.61
C GLY A 557 -19.16 4.73 2.67
N PRO A 558 -19.24 5.31 3.87
CA PRO A 558 -19.83 6.64 4.10
C PRO A 558 -18.80 7.78 3.95
N THR A 559 -17.81 7.64 3.06
CA THR A 559 -16.72 8.62 2.90
C THR A 559 -17.24 10.04 2.66
N SER A 560 -18.31 10.19 1.87
CA SER A 560 -18.92 11.50 1.59
C SER A 560 -19.59 12.11 2.82
N ASP A 561 -20.25 11.32 3.67
CA ASP A 561 -20.80 11.79 4.94
C ASP A 561 -19.68 12.24 5.88
N LEU A 562 -18.59 11.47 5.97
CA LEU A 562 -17.42 11.78 6.80
C LEU A 562 -16.75 13.11 6.41
N TRP A 563 -16.76 13.50 5.12
CA TRP A 563 -16.25 14.80 4.69
C TRP A 563 -17.05 15.98 5.27
N GLY A 564 -18.36 15.83 5.49
CA GLY A 564 -19.18 16.83 6.17
C GLY A 564 -19.02 16.81 7.70
N ASP A 565 -18.93 15.61 8.27
CA ASP A 565 -18.92 15.40 9.73
C ASP A 565 -17.55 15.63 10.37
N LYS A 566 -16.47 15.27 9.66
CA LYS A 566 -15.10 15.27 10.17
C LYS A 566 -14.11 15.99 9.24
N GLY A 567 -14.45 16.18 7.98
CA GLY A 567 -13.57 16.80 7.01
C GLY A 567 -12.49 15.84 6.50
N LEU A 568 -11.43 16.39 5.94
CA LEU A 568 -10.26 15.64 5.48
C LEU A 568 -9.27 15.54 6.64
N ALA A 569 -9.59 14.80 7.71
CA ALA A 569 -8.74 14.80 8.91
C ALA A 569 -7.39 14.11 8.68
N ARG A 570 -6.44 14.36 9.60
CA ARG A 570 -5.07 13.84 9.56
C ARG A 570 -4.91 12.46 10.20
N GLU A 571 -5.99 11.80 10.60
CA GLU A 571 -5.88 10.44 11.14
C GLU A 571 -5.60 9.43 10.00
N PRO A 572 -4.64 8.50 10.16
CA PRO A 572 -4.19 7.57 9.10
C PRO A 572 -5.33 6.80 8.42
N PHE A 573 -6.42 6.57 9.14
CA PHE A 573 -7.68 6.13 8.57
C PHE A 573 -8.84 6.58 9.47
N HIS A 574 -9.96 6.94 8.86
CA HIS A 574 -11.22 7.05 9.58
C HIS A 574 -11.80 5.66 9.74
N LEU A 575 -11.65 5.09 10.94
CA LEU A 575 -12.17 3.77 11.28
C LEU A 575 -13.69 3.80 11.52
N GLU A 576 -14.41 4.75 10.92
CA GLU A 576 -15.85 4.88 11.14
C GLU A 576 -16.64 4.46 9.89
N PRO A 577 -17.50 3.43 10.00
CA PRO A 577 -17.67 2.54 11.15
C PRO A 577 -16.54 1.51 11.27
N GLU A 578 -16.29 1.04 12.51
CA GLU A 578 -15.12 0.20 12.84
C GLU A 578 -15.11 -1.12 12.05
N TYR A 579 -16.26 -1.71 11.75
CA TYR A 579 -16.27 -2.95 10.98
C TYR A 579 -15.80 -2.77 9.54
N LEU A 580 -15.95 -1.57 8.96
CA LEU A 580 -15.78 -1.37 7.52
C LEU A 580 -14.33 -1.58 7.08
N TYR A 581 -13.35 -1.20 7.90
CA TYR A 581 -11.94 -1.35 7.56
C TYR A 581 -11.45 -2.80 7.62
N LYS A 582 -12.17 -3.69 8.32
CA LYS A 582 -11.83 -5.13 8.42
C LYS A 582 -12.75 -6.03 7.62
N LEU A 583 -13.84 -5.52 7.04
CA LEU A 583 -14.87 -6.34 6.42
C LEU A 583 -14.33 -7.25 5.29
N TRP A 584 -13.28 -6.83 4.60
CA TRP A 584 -12.62 -7.65 3.58
C TRP A 584 -11.98 -8.94 4.14
N GLU A 585 -11.54 -8.95 5.41
CA GLU A 585 -10.88 -10.11 6.02
C GLU A 585 -11.79 -11.34 6.06
N PRO A 586 -12.97 -11.30 6.72
CA PRO A 586 -13.87 -12.45 6.72
C PRO A 586 -14.47 -12.73 5.33
N ILE A 587 -14.62 -11.73 4.46
CA ILE A 587 -15.03 -11.97 3.07
C ILE A 587 -14.04 -12.92 2.38
N SER A 588 -12.74 -12.63 2.47
CA SER A 588 -11.67 -13.52 1.97
C SER A 588 -11.70 -14.88 2.67
N GLN A 589 -11.73 -14.89 4.01
CA GLN A 589 -11.67 -16.13 4.80
C GLN A 589 -12.87 -17.08 4.58
N LEU A 590 -14.01 -16.54 4.15
CA LEU A 590 -15.23 -17.28 3.84
C LEU A 590 -15.32 -17.72 2.36
N GLY A 591 -14.28 -17.46 1.55
CA GLY A 591 -14.22 -17.90 0.16
C GLY A 591 -14.80 -16.92 -0.87
N TYR A 592 -14.90 -15.63 -0.53
CA TYR A 592 -15.39 -14.57 -1.41
C TYR A 592 -14.31 -13.50 -1.59
N SER A 593 -14.49 -12.64 -2.59
CA SER A 593 -13.59 -11.51 -2.84
C SER A 593 -14.38 -10.21 -3.04
N CYS A 594 -13.82 -9.10 -2.56
CA CYS A 594 -14.43 -7.78 -2.68
C CYS A 594 -13.43 -6.71 -3.15
N ASP A 595 -13.97 -5.62 -3.67
CA ASP A 595 -13.30 -4.33 -3.83
C ASP A 595 -14.13 -3.22 -3.16
N TYR A 596 -13.45 -2.14 -2.75
CA TYR A 596 -14.10 -0.93 -2.24
C TYR A 596 -14.32 0.05 -3.38
N ILE A 597 -15.53 0.62 -3.45
CA ILE A 597 -15.92 1.60 -4.45
C ILE A 597 -16.39 2.90 -3.78
N ASN A 598 -16.44 3.98 -4.56
CA ASN A 598 -17.04 5.25 -4.14
C ASN A 598 -18.31 5.55 -4.96
N GLN A 599 -18.97 6.66 -4.63
CA GLN A 599 -20.18 7.11 -5.32
C GLN A 599 -19.94 7.38 -6.82
N ASN A 600 -18.76 7.89 -7.19
CA ASN A 600 -18.39 8.17 -8.58
C ASN A 600 -18.27 6.89 -9.41
N VAL A 601 -17.62 5.84 -8.88
CA VAL A 601 -17.52 4.53 -9.52
C VAL A 601 -18.92 3.97 -9.77
N LEU A 602 -19.78 3.93 -8.74
CA LEU A 602 -21.17 3.45 -8.85
C LEU A 602 -21.96 4.18 -9.94
N VAL A 603 -21.92 5.51 -9.97
CA VAL A 603 -22.64 6.31 -10.99
C VAL A 603 -22.16 6.00 -12.40
N ASN A 604 -20.87 5.77 -12.57
CA ASN A 604 -20.25 5.54 -13.87
C ASN A 604 -20.23 4.05 -14.27
N SER A 605 -20.72 3.15 -13.43
CA SER A 605 -20.85 1.73 -13.77
C SER A 605 -21.96 1.45 -14.78
N GLU A 606 -21.72 0.45 -15.62
CA GLU A 606 -22.72 -0.16 -16.49
C GLU A 606 -23.52 -1.21 -15.71
N LEU A 607 -24.75 -1.46 -16.13
CA LEU A 607 -25.65 -2.43 -15.51
C LEU A 607 -26.07 -3.47 -16.54
N ASN A 608 -25.87 -4.74 -16.22
CA ASN A 608 -26.26 -5.86 -17.08
C ASN A 608 -26.80 -7.02 -16.24
N ASP A 609 -28.10 -7.32 -16.38
CA ASP A 609 -28.78 -8.45 -15.73
C ASP A 609 -28.43 -8.64 -14.23
N GLY A 610 -28.52 -7.55 -13.46
CA GLY A 610 -28.25 -7.56 -12.02
C GLY A 610 -26.77 -7.59 -11.64
N VAL A 611 -25.87 -7.37 -12.62
CA VAL A 611 -24.44 -7.20 -12.43
C VAL A 611 -24.05 -5.74 -12.66
N LEU A 612 -23.29 -5.19 -11.73
CA LEU A 612 -22.68 -3.87 -11.82
C LEU A 612 -21.28 -4.00 -12.40
N THR A 613 -21.03 -3.34 -13.53
CA THR A 613 -19.76 -3.45 -14.26
C THR A 613 -19.04 -2.10 -14.27
N TYR A 614 -17.76 -2.07 -13.92
CA TYR A 614 -16.91 -0.89 -14.07
C TYR A 614 -15.56 -1.30 -14.64
N GLY A 615 -15.22 -0.77 -15.82
CA GLY A 615 -14.08 -1.29 -16.58
C GLY A 615 -14.27 -2.79 -16.82
N ASP A 616 -13.28 -3.58 -16.41
CA ASP A 616 -13.33 -5.04 -16.52
C ASP A 616 -13.92 -5.74 -15.28
N MET A 617 -14.24 -4.99 -14.22
CA MET A 617 -14.72 -5.55 -12.94
C MET A 617 -16.22 -5.77 -12.95
N ASN A 618 -16.67 -6.90 -12.39
CA ASN A 618 -18.06 -7.34 -12.40
C ASN A 618 -18.54 -7.69 -10.98
N PHE A 619 -19.46 -6.90 -10.43
CA PHE A 619 -19.97 -7.05 -9.08
C PHE A 619 -21.42 -7.54 -9.09
N LYS A 620 -21.67 -8.64 -8.37
CA LYS A 620 -23.00 -9.29 -8.25
C LYS A 620 -23.74 -8.88 -6.98
N LEU A 621 -23.02 -8.32 -6.01
CA LEU A 621 -23.56 -7.85 -4.73
C LEU A 621 -22.97 -6.49 -4.40
N LEU A 622 -23.83 -5.53 -4.05
CA LEU A 622 -23.41 -4.22 -3.55
C LEU A 622 -23.73 -4.11 -2.06
N VAL A 623 -22.74 -3.74 -1.26
CA VAL A 623 -22.87 -3.51 0.18
C VAL A 623 -22.87 -2.00 0.44
N LEU A 624 -23.95 -1.49 1.04
CA LEU A 624 -24.05 -0.12 1.53
C LEU A 624 -23.75 -0.12 3.04
N ALA A 625 -22.58 0.39 3.41
CA ALA A 625 -22.08 0.34 4.79
C ALA A 625 -22.32 1.66 5.52
N ASN A 626 -23.43 1.75 6.28
CA ASN A 626 -23.79 2.90 7.11
C ASN A 626 -23.83 4.24 6.34
N LEU A 627 -24.48 4.25 5.19
CA LEU A 627 -24.53 5.39 4.28
C LEU A 627 -25.78 6.26 4.58
N GLU A 628 -25.59 7.51 5.00
CA GLU A 628 -26.70 8.43 5.33
C GLU A 628 -27.10 9.29 4.13
N SER A 629 -26.10 9.74 3.36
CA SER A 629 -26.32 10.70 2.27
C SER A 629 -25.71 10.25 0.94
N VAL A 630 -26.42 10.51 -0.16
CA VAL A 630 -25.97 10.18 -1.52
C VAL A 630 -26.26 11.28 -2.54
N ASP A 631 -25.47 11.33 -3.61
CA ASP A 631 -25.84 12.12 -4.79
C ASP A 631 -27.14 11.56 -5.42
N ILE A 632 -27.96 12.42 -6.01
CA ILE A 632 -29.21 12.00 -6.68
C ILE A 632 -28.93 10.98 -7.79
N LYS A 633 -27.80 11.10 -8.50
CA LYS A 633 -27.38 10.15 -9.52
C LYS A 633 -27.09 8.77 -8.92
N VAL A 634 -26.52 8.71 -7.71
CA VAL A 634 -26.34 7.45 -6.98
C VAL A 634 -27.69 6.85 -6.60
N ALA A 635 -28.62 7.65 -6.07
CA ALA A 635 -29.95 7.15 -5.73
C ALA A 635 -30.66 6.55 -6.95
N LYS A 636 -30.59 7.23 -8.10
CA LYS A 636 -31.12 6.72 -9.38
C LYS A 636 -30.42 5.44 -9.82
N LYS A 637 -29.09 5.39 -9.78
CA LYS A 637 -28.33 4.19 -10.15
C LYS A 637 -28.65 2.99 -9.25
N LEU A 638 -28.82 3.20 -7.94
CA LEU A 638 -29.25 2.15 -7.01
C LEU A 638 -30.61 1.58 -7.40
N LYS A 639 -31.55 2.44 -7.79
CA LYS A 639 -32.86 2.01 -8.30
C LYS A 639 -32.72 1.21 -9.59
N ASP A 640 -31.92 1.70 -10.54
CA ASP A 640 -31.69 1.01 -11.80
C ASP A 640 -31.03 -0.36 -11.58
N PHE A 641 -30.09 -0.46 -10.63
CA PHE A 641 -29.42 -1.72 -10.28
C PHE A 641 -30.39 -2.75 -9.73
N VAL A 642 -31.19 -2.41 -8.71
CA VAL A 642 -32.19 -3.35 -8.17
C VAL A 642 -33.28 -3.68 -9.19
N ALA A 643 -33.64 -2.72 -10.06
CA ALA A 643 -34.59 -2.96 -11.15
C ALA A 643 -34.05 -3.93 -12.20
N SER A 644 -32.74 -3.97 -12.40
CA SER A 644 -32.07 -4.96 -13.27
C SER A 644 -31.93 -6.35 -12.63
N GLY A 645 -32.31 -6.52 -11.36
CA GLY A 645 -32.18 -7.77 -10.61
C GLY A 645 -30.98 -7.84 -9.65
N GLY A 646 -30.25 -6.73 -9.50
CA GLY A 646 -29.11 -6.63 -8.60
C GLY A 646 -29.53 -6.68 -7.13
N LYS A 647 -28.69 -7.26 -6.27
CA LYS A 647 -28.95 -7.35 -4.82
C LYS A 647 -28.10 -6.34 -4.05
N ILE A 648 -28.71 -5.74 -3.02
CA ILE A 648 -28.01 -4.83 -2.12
C ILE A 648 -28.10 -5.29 -0.65
N VAL A 649 -26.95 -5.35 0.02
CA VAL A 649 -26.89 -5.45 1.48
C VAL A 649 -26.90 -4.03 2.04
N VAL A 650 -27.83 -3.77 2.95
CA VAL A 650 -27.98 -2.47 3.59
C VAL A 650 -27.65 -2.65 5.06
N ILE A 651 -26.53 -2.08 5.49
CA ILE A 651 -26.11 -2.09 6.88
C ILE A 651 -26.66 -0.83 7.57
N ASP A 652 -27.45 -1.05 8.61
CA ASP A 652 -28.18 -0.09 9.45
C ASP A 652 -29.35 0.65 8.79
N GLY A 653 -29.17 1.24 7.60
CA GLY A 653 -30.22 2.01 6.92
C GLY A 653 -29.92 2.34 5.45
N LEU A 654 -30.97 2.61 4.68
CA LEU A 654 -30.86 3.22 3.35
C LEU A 654 -30.66 4.74 3.51
N PRO A 655 -29.86 5.39 2.64
CA PRO A 655 -29.62 6.83 2.74
C PRO A 655 -30.90 7.61 2.43
N ASP A 656 -31.23 8.62 3.23
CA ASP A 656 -32.43 9.45 3.03
C ASP A 656 -32.11 10.92 2.75
N LYS A 657 -30.83 11.28 2.68
CA LYS A 657 -30.35 12.64 2.43
C LYS A 657 -29.53 12.76 1.14
N SER A 658 -29.51 13.97 0.61
CA SER A 658 -28.54 14.44 -0.38
C SER A 658 -27.28 14.99 0.31
N LEU A 659 -26.19 15.22 -0.43
CA LEU A 659 -24.90 15.63 0.15
C LEU A 659 -24.71 17.16 0.30
N GLY A 660 -24.83 17.91 -0.80
CA GLY A 660 -24.49 19.34 -0.85
C GLY A 660 -25.56 20.28 -0.27
N TYR A 661 -25.21 21.56 -0.09
CA TYR A 661 -26.11 22.56 0.50
C TYR A 661 -27.13 23.11 -0.51
N SER A 662 -26.73 23.28 -1.77
CA SER A 662 -27.59 23.90 -2.78
C SER A 662 -28.87 23.09 -3.04
N ASN A 663 -30.03 23.70 -2.78
CA ASN A 663 -31.37 23.09 -2.92
C ASN A 663 -31.57 21.79 -2.12
N TYR A 664 -30.89 21.64 -0.98
CA TYR A 664 -30.84 20.38 -0.24
C TYR A 664 -32.22 19.83 0.14
N GLN A 665 -33.18 20.65 0.55
CA GLN A 665 -34.51 20.14 0.96
C GLN A 665 -35.24 19.45 -0.21
N ALA A 666 -35.15 20.01 -1.41
CA ALA A 666 -35.75 19.41 -2.60
C ALA A 666 -35.00 18.13 -3.01
N ASN A 667 -33.67 18.14 -2.88
CA ASN A 667 -32.83 17.00 -3.20
C ASN A 667 -33.04 15.84 -2.21
N ASP A 668 -33.18 16.12 -0.92
CA ASP A 668 -33.50 15.14 0.12
C ASP A 668 -34.86 14.48 -0.16
N ALA A 669 -35.88 15.28 -0.52
CA ALA A 669 -37.19 14.75 -0.90
C ALA A 669 -37.10 13.79 -2.12
N LEU A 670 -36.21 14.07 -3.08
CA LEU A 670 -35.95 13.19 -4.21
C LEU A 670 -35.25 11.90 -3.80
N VAL A 671 -34.19 11.98 -2.98
CA VAL A 671 -33.46 10.79 -2.49
C VAL A 671 -34.39 9.90 -1.67
N LEU A 672 -35.10 10.47 -0.69
CA LEU A 672 -36.06 9.76 0.14
C LEU A 672 -37.16 9.10 -0.70
N GLY A 673 -37.68 9.82 -1.70
CA GLY A 673 -38.67 9.29 -2.63
C GLY A 673 -38.17 8.07 -3.40
N ILE A 674 -36.93 8.12 -3.91
CA ILE A 674 -36.30 7.01 -4.64
C ILE A 674 -36.03 5.81 -3.71
N MET A 675 -35.52 6.03 -2.49
CA MET A 675 -35.28 4.93 -1.55
C MET A 675 -36.58 4.29 -1.06
N THR A 676 -37.63 5.09 -0.87
CA THR A 676 -38.97 4.58 -0.55
C THR A 676 -39.51 3.70 -1.68
N ASP A 677 -39.32 4.13 -2.93
CA ASP A 677 -39.69 3.36 -4.12
C ASP A 677 -38.91 2.03 -4.21
N ILE A 678 -37.59 2.07 -3.99
CA ILE A 678 -36.74 0.87 -3.89
C ILE A 678 -37.28 -0.10 -2.84
N LYS A 679 -37.56 0.40 -1.64
CA LYS A 679 -38.05 -0.41 -0.51
C LYS A 679 -39.42 -1.04 -0.80
N ASN A 680 -40.31 -0.31 -1.47
CA ASN A 680 -41.68 -0.78 -1.72
C ASN A 680 -41.78 -1.73 -2.92
N ASN A 681 -41.02 -1.47 -3.99
CA ASN A 681 -41.15 -2.19 -5.26
C ASN A 681 -40.07 -3.24 -5.49
N TYR A 682 -38.96 -3.19 -4.75
CA TYR A 682 -37.81 -4.09 -4.93
C TYR A 682 -37.35 -4.73 -3.61
N ALA A 683 -38.25 -4.93 -2.65
CA ALA A 683 -37.93 -5.46 -1.31
C ALA A 683 -37.13 -6.78 -1.33
N SER A 684 -37.36 -7.67 -2.31
CA SER A 684 -36.63 -8.94 -2.46
C SER A 684 -35.16 -8.76 -2.85
N SER A 685 -34.79 -7.59 -3.35
CA SER A 685 -33.41 -7.22 -3.71
C SER A 685 -32.66 -6.61 -2.52
N ILE A 686 -33.35 -6.34 -1.40
CA ILE A 686 -32.79 -5.69 -0.21
C ILE A 686 -32.53 -6.70 0.89
N ILE A 687 -31.29 -6.74 1.36
CA ILE A 687 -30.88 -7.52 2.54
C ILE A 687 -30.52 -6.54 3.64
N SER A 688 -31.48 -6.23 4.50
CA SER A 688 -31.25 -5.33 5.63
C SER A 688 -30.63 -6.07 6.82
N VAL A 689 -29.53 -5.54 7.33
CA VAL A 689 -28.81 -6.05 8.51
C VAL A 689 -28.40 -4.88 9.41
N LYS A 690 -28.19 -5.16 10.68
CA LYS A 690 -27.51 -4.21 11.58
C LYS A 690 -26.01 -4.45 11.52
N GLN A 691 -25.22 -3.41 11.80
CA GLN A 691 -23.78 -3.58 11.99
C GLN A 691 -23.48 -4.65 13.06
N PRO A 692 -22.30 -5.31 13.02
CA PRO A 692 -21.90 -6.23 14.07
C PRO A 692 -21.83 -5.52 15.43
N ASN A 693 -22.10 -6.24 16.53
CA ASN A 693 -22.06 -5.63 17.86
C ASN A 693 -20.62 -5.34 18.33
N SER A 694 -19.65 -6.08 17.80
CA SER A 694 -18.22 -5.86 18.03
C SER A 694 -17.37 -6.43 16.89
N ILE A 695 -16.09 -6.10 16.87
CA ILE A 695 -15.13 -6.61 15.86
C ILE A 695 -14.88 -8.11 16.02
N GLU A 696 -14.99 -8.66 17.22
CA GLU A 696 -14.81 -10.09 17.48
C GLU A 696 -15.89 -10.95 16.79
N GLU A 697 -17.11 -10.40 16.68
CA GLU A 697 -18.27 -11.00 16.00
C GLU A 697 -18.24 -10.81 14.47
N LEU A 698 -17.31 -10.01 13.93
CA LEU A 698 -17.31 -9.63 12.51
C LEU A 698 -17.30 -10.85 11.57
N PHE A 699 -16.57 -11.92 11.93
CA PHE A 699 -16.48 -13.13 11.13
C PHE A 699 -17.84 -13.85 11.00
N SER A 700 -18.47 -14.20 12.13
CA SER A 700 -19.76 -14.89 12.14
C SER A 700 -20.87 -14.00 11.60
N TRP A 701 -20.83 -12.69 11.88
CA TRP A 701 -21.75 -11.73 11.29
C TRP A 701 -21.66 -11.71 9.76
N THR A 702 -20.44 -11.67 9.21
CA THR A 702 -20.22 -11.66 7.75
C THR A 702 -20.71 -12.95 7.11
N GLU A 703 -20.46 -14.09 7.75
CA GLU A 703 -20.96 -15.40 7.30
C GLU A 703 -22.50 -15.41 7.16
N GLU A 704 -23.21 -14.89 8.16
CA GLU A 704 -24.68 -14.80 8.11
C GLU A 704 -25.20 -13.80 7.07
N VAL A 705 -24.49 -12.69 6.84
CA VAL A 705 -24.79 -11.74 5.76
C VAL A 705 -24.67 -12.41 4.39
N LEU A 706 -23.57 -13.13 4.15
CA LEU A 706 -23.31 -13.81 2.88
C LEU A 706 -24.32 -14.94 2.62
N LYS A 707 -24.65 -15.75 3.64
CA LYS A 707 -25.73 -16.75 3.54
C LYS A 707 -27.08 -16.13 3.16
N LYS A 708 -27.46 -15.01 3.79
CA LYS A 708 -28.70 -14.28 3.46
C LYS A 708 -28.69 -13.71 2.06
N SER A 709 -27.52 -13.28 1.57
CA SER A 709 -27.38 -12.74 0.21
C SER A 709 -27.63 -13.79 -0.87
N GLN A 710 -27.39 -15.07 -0.56
CA GLN A 710 -27.38 -16.19 -1.51
C GLN A 710 -26.41 -15.97 -2.67
N LEU A 711 -25.38 -15.15 -2.46
CA LEU A 711 -24.25 -15.05 -3.39
C LEU A 711 -23.47 -16.36 -3.31
N SER A 712 -23.11 -16.94 -4.45
CA SER A 712 -22.22 -18.09 -4.47
C SER A 712 -20.78 -17.66 -4.15
N PRO A 713 -20.03 -18.43 -3.34
CA PRO A 713 -18.63 -18.13 -3.07
C PRO A 713 -17.77 -18.29 -4.33
N ASP A 714 -16.65 -17.58 -4.38
CA ASP A 714 -15.61 -17.79 -5.39
C ASP A 714 -14.97 -19.18 -5.20
N VAL A 715 -14.90 -19.66 -3.95
CA VAL A 715 -14.55 -21.03 -3.58
C VAL A 715 -15.31 -21.43 -2.30
N GLU A 716 -16.01 -22.56 -2.30
CA GLU A 716 -16.68 -23.06 -1.10
C GLU A 716 -15.65 -23.74 -0.19
N ILE A 717 -15.43 -23.20 1.02
CA ILE A 717 -14.48 -23.72 2.02
C ILE A 717 -15.26 -24.38 3.16
N SER A 718 -14.97 -25.65 3.45
CA SER A 718 -15.55 -26.33 4.62
C SER A 718 -14.86 -25.86 5.91
N ASN A 719 -15.62 -25.55 6.96
CA ASN A 719 -15.09 -25.08 8.25
C ASN A 719 -14.08 -23.93 8.08
N PRO A 720 -14.51 -22.79 7.48
CA PRO A 720 -13.62 -21.66 7.24
C PRO A 720 -12.99 -21.16 8.55
N SER A 721 -11.76 -20.66 8.46
CA SER A 721 -10.94 -20.26 9.61
C SER A 721 -10.45 -18.82 9.45
N LYS A 722 -10.31 -18.11 10.56
CA LYS A 722 -9.70 -16.76 10.60
C LYS A 722 -8.22 -16.76 10.17
N ASN A 723 -7.58 -17.93 10.12
CA ASN A 723 -6.18 -18.06 9.73
C ASN A 723 -5.98 -18.23 8.22
N ILE A 724 -7.04 -18.52 7.45
CA ILE A 724 -6.92 -18.85 6.03
C ILE A 724 -7.49 -17.72 5.19
N PHE A 725 -6.65 -17.11 4.38
CA PHE A 725 -7.06 -16.11 3.40
C PHE A 725 -6.95 -16.68 1.99
N GLN A 726 -7.79 -16.19 1.09
CA GLN A 726 -7.78 -16.56 -0.32
C GLN A 726 -8.04 -15.39 -1.25
N ILE A 727 -7.52 -15.48 -2.47
CA ILE A 727 -7.93 -14.66 -3.62
C ILE A 727 -8.17 -15.53 -4.85
N HIS A 728 -8.98 -15.00 -5.76
CA HIS A 728 -9.34 -15.61 -7.04
C HIS A 728 -8.95 -14.67 -8.19
N GLN A 729 -8.21 -15.20 -9.16
CA GLN A 729 -7.86 -14.53 -10.42
C GLN A 729 -8.11 -15.46 -11.62
N SER A 730 -8.14 -14.90 -12.81
CA SER A 730 -8.36 -15.64 -14.06
C SER A 730 -7.51 -15.12 -15.20
N THR A 731 -7.28 -15.97 -16.20
CA THR A 731 -6.92 -15.57 -17.56
C THR A 731 -8.00 -16.12 -18.50
N ASP A 732 -7.81 -15.99 -19.82
CA ASP A 732 -8.67 -16.66 -20.80
C ASP A 732 -8.63 -18.20 -20.67
N ASP A 733 -7.49 -18.77 -20.23
CA ASP A 733 -7.21 -20.20 -20.24
C ASP A 733 -7.09 -20.84 -18.83
N GLU A 734 -6.84 -20.05 -17.79
CA GLU A 734 -6.57 -20.51 -16.43
C GLU A 734 -7.53 -19.90 -15.40
N VAL A 735 -7.87 -20.68 -14.37
CA VAL A 735 -8.53 -20.18 -13.15
C VAL A 735 -7.56 -20.35 -11.99
N ILE A 736 -7.27 -19.28 -11.27
CA ILE A 736 -6.13 -19.18 -10.36
C ILE A 736 -6.63 -18.86 -8.96
N TYR A 737 -6.23 -19.67 -7.98
CA TYR A 737 -6.49 -19.42 -6.56
C TYR A 737 -5.18 -19.40 -5.79
N PHE A 738 -5.06 -18.43 -4.90
CA PHE A 738 -3.95 -18.35 -3.95
C PHE A 738 -4.49 -18.39 -2.53
N PHE A 739 -4.02 -19.35 -1.74
CA PHE A 739 -4.33 -19.48 -0.32
C PHE A 739 -3.09 -19.19 0.51
N THR A 740 -3.28 -18.61 1.70
CA THR A 740 -2.22 -18.53 2.72
C THR A 740 -2.77 -18.82 4.11
N ASN A 741 -1.98 -19.54 4.91
CA ASN A 741 -2.21 -19.73 6.34
C ASN A 741 -1.35 -18.73 7.11
N VAL A 742 -1.97 -17.74 7.75
CA VAL A 742 -1.23 -16.69 8.47
C VAL A 742 -0.78 -17.11 9.87
N ASN A 743 -1.16 -18.29 10.35
CA ASN A 743 -0.76 -18.77 11.67
C ASN A 743 0.65 -19.38 11.65
N ARG A 744 1.42 -19.12 12.71
CA ARG A 744 2.84 -19.50 12.82
C ARG A 744 3.08 -20.90 13.38
N TYR A 745 2.07 -21.51 14.00
CA TYR A 745 2.21 -22.81 14.67
C TYR A 745 1.16 -23.84 14.25
N GLU A 746 -0.01 -23.41 13.81
CA GLU A 746 -1.14 -24.28 13.53
C GLU A 746 -1.26 -24.64 12.04
N THR A 747 -1.42 -25.93 11.77
CA THR A 747 -1.80 -26.45 10.46
C THR A 747 -3.31 -26.34 10.28
N SER A 748 -3.75 -25.88 9.11
CA SER A 748 -5.17 -25.82 8.74
C SER A 748 -5.52 -26.89 7.73
N ASN A 749 -6.69 -27.52 7.89
CA ASN A 749 -7.20 -28.57 6.99
C ASN A 749 -8.65 -28.26 6.63
N PHE A 750 -8.96 -28.24 5.33
CA PHE A 750 -10.31 -27.95 4.85
C PHE A 750 -10.54 -28.58 3.47
N LYS A 751 -11.81 -28.81 3.13
CA LYS A 751 -12.24 -29.13 1.78
C LYS A 751 -12.57 -27.84 1.04
N ALA A 752 -12.15 -27.75 -0.21
CA ALA A 752 -12.45 -26.63 -1.10
C ALA A 752 -13.19 -27.13 -2.35
N THR A 753 -14.33 -26.52 -2.67
CA THR A 753 -15.07 -26.77 -3.92
C THR A 753 -15.03 -25.54 -4.80
N PHE A 754 -14.48 -25.70 -6.00
CA PHE A 754 -14.24 -24.62 -6.94
C PHE A 754 -15.34 -24.61 -8.04
N PRO A 755 -15.88 -23.45 -8.43
CA PRO A 755 -16.90 -23.32 -9.46
C PRO A 755 -16.33 -23.47 -10.90
N VAL A 756 -15.47 -24.46 -11.11
CA VAL A 756 -14.78 -24.74 -12.39
C VAL A 756 -15.29 -26.03 -13.03
N GLN A 757 -15.36 -26.06 -14.35
CA GLN A 757 -15.77 -27.23 -15.14
C GLN A 757 -14.70 -27.55 -16.18
N ASN A 758 -14.49 -28.85 -16.44
CA ASN A 758 -13.57 -29.35 -17.49
C ASN A 758 -12.12 -28.83 -17.39
N LYS A 759 -11.67 -28.46 -16.19
CA LYS A 759 -10.28 -28.07 -15.90
C LYS A 759 -9.70 -28.93 -14.78
N TYR A 760 -8.38 -29.00 -14.69
CA TYR A 760 -7.63 -29.85 -13.78
C TYR A 760 -6.69 -29.03 -12.91
N PRO A 761 -6.59 -29.33 -11.60
CA PRO A 761 -5.80 -28.55 -10.66
C PRO A 761 -4.32 -28.90 -10.77
N TYR A 762 -3.49 -27.86 -10.88
CA TYR A 762 -2.04 -27.94 -10.77
C TYR A 762 -1.57 -27.07 -9.60
N LEU A 763 -0.58 -27.57 -8.87
CA LEU A 763 0.20 -26.79 -7.93
C LEU A 763 1.36 -26.15 -8.68
N TRP A 764 1.41 -24.83 -8.66
CA TRP A 764 2.57 -24.06 -9.08
C TRP A 764 3.32 -23.65 -7.82
N ASN A 765 4.50 -24.23 -7.58
CA ASN A 765 5.27 -23.97 -6.37
C ASN A 765 6.10 -22.68 -6.52
N PRO A 766 5.74 -21.58 -5.84
CA PRO A 766 6.46 -20.31 -5.99
C PRO A 766 7.88 -20.34 -5.41
N GLU A 767 8.23 -21.27 -4.52
CA GLU A 767 9.62 -21.40 -4.03
C GLU A 767 10.54 -21.99 -5.10
N THR A 768 10.05 -22.94 -5.89
CA THR A 768 10.89 -23.73 -6.83
C THR A 768 10.64 -23.42 -8.31
N GLY A 769 9.49 -22.86 -8.67
CA GLY A 769 9.05 -22.72 -10.06
C GLY A 769 8.55 -24.05 -10.68
N GLU A 770 8.31 -25.08 -9.88
CA GLU A 770 7.79 -26.35 -10.37
C GLU A 770 6.27 -26.33 -10.53
N ARG A 771 5.76 -27.00 -11.58
CA ARG A 771 4.35 -27.32 -11.77
C ARG A 771 4.13 -28.82 -11.59
N LYS A 772 3.16 -29.20 -10.76
CA LYS A 772 2.79 -30.61 -10.54
C LYS A 772 1.26 -30.74 -10.48
N PRO A 773 0.67 -31.80 -11.04
CA PRO A 773 -0.75 -32.03 -10.85
C PRO A 773 -1.09 -32.13 -9.36
N TYR A 774 -2.11 -31.41 -8.91
CA TYR A 774 -2.58 -31.50 -7.54
C TYR A 774 -3.51 -32.71 -7.40
N PHE A 775 -3.46 -33.39 -6.25
CA PHE A 775 -4.30 -34.56 -6.00
C PHE A 775 -5.79 -34.19 -5.94
N PHE A 776 -6.63 -34.96 -6.62
CA PHE A 776 -8.09 -34.94 -6.48
C PHE A 776 -8.64 -36.37 -6.59
N GLU A 777 -9.70 -36.67 -5.85
CA GLU A 777 -10.26 -38.04 -5.79
C GLU A 777 -11.00 -38.41 -7.09
N GLU A 778 -12.21 -37.88 -7.26
CA GLU A 778 -13.06 -38.09 -8.42
C GLU A 778 -13.28 -36.79 -9.20
N LEU A 779 -13.71 -35.73 -8.50
CA LEU A 779 -14.03 -34.44 -9.10
C LEU A 779 -12.82 -33.51 -9.02
N SER A 780 -12.31 -33.07 -10.18
CA SER A 780 -11.12 -32.21 -10.26
C SER A 780 -11.30 -30.86 -9.59
N ASN A 781 -12.53 -30.43 -9.34
CA ASN A 781 -12.88 -29.18 -8.67
C ASN A 781 -13.18 -29.34 -7.17
N LYS A 782 -12.95 -30.51 -6.56
CA LYS A 782 -13.10 -30.73 -5.11
C LYS A 782 -11.80 -31.23 -4.53
N LEU A 783 -11.16 -30.40 -3.70
CA LEU A 783 -9.83 -30.65 -3.17
C LEU A 783 -9.86 -30.74 -1.65
N ASP A 784 -9.15 -31.72 -1.10
CA ASP A 784 -8.72 -31.70 0.30
C ASP A 784 -7.42 -30.87 0.37
N ILE A 785 -7.43 -29.78 1.12
CA ILE A 785 -6.30 -28.85 1.26
C ILE A 785 -5.79 -28.85 2.70
N THR A 786 -4.47 -29.03 2.82
CA THR A 786 -3.71 -28.87 4.07
C THR A 786 -2.70 -27.73 3.87
N LEU A 787 -2.74 -26.74 4.76
CA LEU A 787 -1.76 -25.66 4.81
C LEU A 787 -1.01 -25.74 6.14
N GLU A 788 0.26 -26.06 6.06
CA GLU A 788 1.19 -25.96 7.19
C GLU A 788 1.32 -24.50 7.66
N PRO A 789 1.90 -24.25 8.85
CA PRO A 789 2.09 -22.89 9.33
C PRO A 789 2.85 -22.03 8.33
N LEU A 790 2.33 -20.83 8.06
CA LEU A 790 2.86 -19.86 7.08
C LEU A 790 3.01 -20.39 5.64
N GLN A 791 2.38 -21.53 5.34
CA GLN A 791 2.36 -22.04 3.98
C GLN A 791 1.36 -21.26 3.12
N SER A 792 1.77 -21.02 1.89
CA SER A 792 0.93 -20.54 0.81
C SER A 792 0.83 -21.56 -0.31
N LEU A 793 -0.27 -21.51 -1.05
CA LEU A 793 -0.60 -22.49 -2.09
C LEU A 793 -1.21 -21.78 -3.30
N LEU A 794 -0.53 -21.86 -4.44
CA LEU A 794 -1.01 -21.38 -5.73
C LEU A 794 -1.57 -22.57 -6.53
N ILE A 795 -2.89 -22.66 -6.61
CA ILE A 795 -3.61 -23.66 -7.40
C ILE A 795 -4.04 -23.01 -8.71
N VAL A 796 -3.64 -23.61 -9.83
CA VAL A 796 -4.02 -23.18 -11.17
C VAL A 796 -4.82 -24.29 -11.83
N PHE A 797 -6.05 -23.99 -12.24
CA PHE A 797 -6.90 -24.90 -12.99
C PHE A 797 -6.66 -24.71 -14.49
N GLU A 798 -6.18 -25.76 -15.13
CA GLU A 798 -5.74 -25.74 -16.52
C GLU A 798 -6.59 -26.71 -17.37
N ASN A 799 -6.59 -26.50 -18.69
CA ASN A 799 -7.33 -27.36 -19.63
C ASN A 799 -6.67 -28.75 -19.79
N GLU A 800 -5.35 -28.84 -19.57
CA GLU A 800 -4.59 -30.07 -19.78
C GLU A 800 -4.84 -31.10 -18.67
N LYS A 801 -5.44 -32.24 -19.03
CA LYS A 801 -5.59 -33.36 -18.09
C LYS A 801 -4.22 -33.95 -17.72
N PRO A 802 -3.93 -34.13 -16.43
CA PRO A 802 -2.71 -34.79 -15.98
C PRO A 802 -2.55 -36.18 -16.61
N ALA A 803 -1.40 -36.43 -17.25
CA ALA A 803 -1.08 -37.73 -17.83
C ALA A 803 -0.89 -38.82 -16.77
N VAL A 804 -0.43 -38.43 -15.57
CA VAL A 804 -0.26 -39.30 -14.41
C VAL A 804 -1.19 -38.81 -13.31
N LYS A 805 -1.97 -39.71 -12.73
CA LYS A 805 -2.78 -39.42 -11.55
C LYS A 805 -1.83 -39.22 -10.37
N THR A 806 -1.86 -38.06 -9.74
CA THR A 806 -1.16 -37.84 -8.46
C THR A 806 -1.73 -38.82 -7.43
N GLU A 807 -0.89 -39.37 -6.56
CA GLU A 807 -1.35 -40.20 -5.44
C GLU A 807 -1.77 -39.32 -4.27
N ASN A 808 -2.82 -39.72 -3.55
CA ASN A 808 -3.13 -39.13 -2.25
C ASN A 808 -2.12 -39.69 -1.24
N ALA A 809 -0.96 -39.07 -1.13
CA ALA A 809 -0.05 -39.42 -0.05
C ALA A 809 -0.59 -38.84 1.27
N LYS A 810 -1.70 -39.37 1.78
CA LYS A 810 -2.07 -39.18 3.19
C LYS A 810 -1.00 -39.91 3.98
N VAL A 811 -0.11 -39.13 4.59
CA VAL A 811 0.96 -39.66 5.44
C VAL A 811 0.52 -39.47 6.88
N GLN A 812 0.36 -40.58 7.60
CA GLN A 812 0.16 -40.56 9.04
C GLN A 812 1.49 -40.81 9.74
N LEU A 813 1.73 -40.05 10.80
CA LEU A 813 2.86 -40.32 11.69
C LEU A 813 2.62 -41.66 12.39
N ARG A 814 3.44 -42.66 12.08
CA ARG A 814 3.38 -43.99 12.70
C ARG A 814 4.15 -44.00 14.02
N ASP A 815 5.36 -43.45 13.99
CA ASP A 815 6.24 -43.41 15.16
C ASP A 815 7.14 -42.17 15.10
N SER A 816 7.63 -41.74 16.27
CA SER A 816 8.59 -40.66 16.41
C SER A 816 9.58 -40.93 17.52
N LYS A 817 10.86 -40.59 17.28
CA LYS A 817 11.96 -40.77 18.24
C LYS A 817 12.68 -39.45 18.47
N ILE A 818 12.68 -38.97 19.72
CA ILE A 818 13.47 -37.79 20.10
C ILE A 818 14.96 -38.15 20.06
N ILE A 819 15.77 -37.31 19.41
CA ILE A 819 17.22 -37.44 19.42
C ILE A 819 17.78 -36.82 20.71
N LYS A 820 18.22 -37.67 21.64
CA LYS A 820 18.97 -37.26 22.84
C LYS A 820 20.45 -37.61 22.66
N THR A 821 21.26 -36.61 22.37
CA THR A 821 22.69 -36.79 22.05
C THR A 821 23.50 -35.56 22.47
N ASN A 822 24.82 -35.68 22.41
CA ASN A 822 25.71 -34.55 22.54
C ASN A 822 25.90 -33.87 21.17
N TRP A 823 25.81 -32.55 21.17
CA TRP A 823 26.02 -31.71 20.00
C TRP A 823 27.35 -30.97 20.12
N THR A 824 28.17 -31.06 19.08
CA THR A 824 29.27 -30.12 18.86
C THR A 824 28.70 -28.93 18.08
N VAL A 825 28.65 -27.78 18.73
CA VAL A 825 28.05 -26.56 18.17
C VAL A 825 29.15 -25.55 17.88
N VAL A 826 29.27 -25.13 16.62
CA VAL A 826 30.28 -24.18 16.17
C VAL A 826 29.59 -22.90 15.71
N GLY A 827 29.91 -21.77 16.35
CA GLY A 827 29.35 -20.46 15.99
C GLY A 827 30.39 -19.57 15.32
N LYS A 828 30.07 -19.00 14.16
CA LYS A 828 30.82 -17.88 13.55
C LYS A 828 29.99 -16.61 13.68
N ARG A 829 30.43 -15.69 14.55
CA ARG A 829 29.73 -14.42 14.82
C ARG A 829 30.02 -13.41 13.72
N VAL A 830 29.16 -12.40 13.58
CA VAL A 830 29.25 -11.34 12.55
C VAL A 830 30.54 -10.51 12.57
N ASP A 831 31.28 -10.50 13.68
CA ASP A 831 32.62 -9.90 13.78
C ASP A 831 33.76 -10.87 13.40
N ASN A 832 33.43 -12.02 12.83
CA ASN A 832 34.32 -13.11 12.43
C ASN A 832 34.99 -13.89 13.58
N GLU A 833 34.56 -13.68 14.83
CA GLU A 833 34.99 -14.55 15.94
C GLU A 833 34.32 -15.93 15.85
N ASN A 834 35.09 -16.98 16.20
CA ASN A 834 34.62 -18.37 16.17
C ASN A 834 34.52 -18.92 17.60
N PHE A 835 33.46 -19.68 17.86
CA PHE A 835 33.17 -20.29 19.14
C PHE A 835 32.83 -21.77 18.96
N THR A 836 33.10 -22.57 19.99
CA THR A 836 32.71 -23.98 20.02
C THR A 836 32.13 -24.32 21.38
N TRP A 837 30.98 -24.99 21.36
CA TRP A 837 30.28 -25.47 22.54
C TRP A 837 30.01 -26.97 22.39
N ASN A 838 30.09 -27.69 23.50
CA ASN A 838 29.59 -29.06 23.58
C ASN A 838 28.30 -29.00 24.41
N MET A 839 27.18 -29.36 23.80
CA MET A 839 25.85 -29.19 24.38
C MET A 839 25.17 -30.55 24.48
N ASN A 840 24.79 -30.94 25.70
CA ASN A 840 23.97 -32.13 25.95
C ASN A 840 22.46 -31.84 25.82
N GLU A 841 22.08 -30.57 25.86
CA GLU A 841 20.72 -30.08 25.66
C GLU A 841 20.75 -28.87 24.71
N LEU A 842 19.81 -28.83 23.77
CA LEU A 842 19.54 -27.69 22.92
C LEU A 842 18.73 -26.65 23.71
N LEU A 843 18.94 -25.36 23.42
CA LEU A 843 18.31 -24.27 24.16
C LEU A 843 18.28 -22.99 23.33
N ASP A 844 17.34 -22.11 23.65
CA ASP A 844 17.33 -20.74 23.18
C ASP A 844 18.57 -19.98 23.67
N PHE A 845 19.43 -19.56 22.75
CA PHE A 845 20.64 -18.80 23.04
C PHE A 845 20.30 -17.44 23.68
N GLY A 846 19.17 -16.81 23.34
CA GLY A 846 18.70 -15.57 23.95
C GLY A 846 18.48 -15.70 25.46
N ALA A 847 17.95 -16.84 25.90
CA ALA A 847 17.77 -17.19 27.32
C ALA A 847 19.03 -17.73 28.01
N SER A 848 20.14 -17.94 27.27
CA SER A 848 21.36 -18.51 27.83
C SER A 848 22.03 -17.61 28.88
N LYS A 849 22.58 -18.25 29.93
CA LYS A 849 23.45 -17.58 30.91
C LYS A 849 24.86 -17.33 30.38
N ASN A 850 25.25 -17.95 29.27
CA ASN A 850 26.53 -17.70 28.63
C ASN A 850 26.47 -16.35 27.88
N PRO A 851 27.30 -15.36 28.25
CA PRO A 851 27.24 -14.02 27.65
C PRO A 851 27.59 -14.01 26.16
N ILE A 852 28.33 -15.01 25.66
CA ILE A 852 28.64 -15.13 24.23
C ILE A 852 27.41 -15.63 23.48
N GLN A 853 26.69 -16.63 24.00
CA GLN A 853 25.50 -17.20 23.37
C GLN A 853 24.36 -16.17 23.30
N ASN A 854 24.07 -15.48 24.42
CA ASN A 854 22.96 -14.54 24.49
C ASN A 854 23.19 -13.19 23.79
N THR A 855 24.41 -12.94 23.31
CA THR A 855 24.75 -11.81 22.44
C THR A 855 25.12 -12.23 21.03
N PHE A 856 24.97 -13.51 20.69
CA PHE A 856 25.39 -14.05 19.42
C PHE A 856 24.52 -13.51 18.26
N ALA A 857 25.16 -13.22 17.14
CA ALA A 857 24.51 -13.13 15.85
C ALA A 857 25.47 -13.63 14.77
N GLY A 858 25.00 -14.47 13.85
CA GLY A 858 25.81 -15.07 12.80
C GLY A 858 25.33 -16.47 12.44
N ASP A 859 26.28 -17.32 12.10
CA ASP A 859 26.05 -18.69 11.68
C ASP A 859 26.38 -19.67 12.80
N ILE A 860 25.48 -20.62 13.05
CA ILE A 860 25.67 -21.68 14.03
C ILE A 860 25.56 -23.02 13.30
N ILE A 861 26.52 -23.92 13.52
CA ILE A 861 26.52 -25.27 12.96
C ILE A 861 26.40 -26.24 14.12
N TYR A 862 25.31 -27.01 14.17
CA TYR A 862 25.08 -28.07 15.13
C TYR A 862 25.46 -29.41 14.49
N LYS A 863 26.42 -30.11 15.07
CA LYS A 863 26.88 -31.42 14.59
C LYS A 863 26.67 -32.51 15.62
N THR A 864 26.22 -33.66 15.16
CA THR A 864 26.18 -34.88 15.97
C THR A 864 26.25 -36.11 15.08
N LYS A 865 26.39 -37.27 15.72
CA LYS A 865 26.27 -38.57 15.08
C LYS A 865 25.18 -39.36 15.79
N ILE A 866 24.36 -40.06 15.00
CA ILE A 866 23.30 -40.92 15.52
C ILE A 866 23.38 -42.29 14.87
N ILE A 867 22.90 -43.30 15.58
CA ILE A 867 22.75 -44.66 15.03
C ILE A 867 21.29 -44.86 14.64
N ILE A 868 21.07 -45.24 13.39
CA ILE A 868 19.77 -45.55 12.81
C ILE A 868 19.65 -47.05 12.61
N GLU A 869 18.67 -47.66 13.27
CA GLU A 869 18.37 -49.10 13.19
C GLU A 869 17.01 -49.35 12.49
N GLU A 870 16.25 -48.29 12.22
CA GLU A 870 14.91 -48.33 11.64
C GLU A 870 14.77 -47.32 10.50
N GLY A 871 13.85 -47.59 9.57
CA GLY A 871 13.55 -46.68 8.46
C GLY A 871 12.75 -45.45 8.90
N PHE A 872 13.43 -44.41 9.40
CA PHE A 872 12.82 -43.09 9.58
C PHE A 872 12.77 -42.34 8.25
N THR A 873 11.71 -41.57 8.05
CA THR A 873 11.43 -40.91 6.77
C THR A 873 11.71 -39.42 6.79
N HIS A 874 11.67 -38.78 7.95
CA HIS A 874 11.82 -37.32 8.10
C HIS A 874 12.56 -36.96 9.39
N LEU A 875 13.16 -35.78 9.41
CA LEU A 875 13.72 -35.13 10.60
C LEU A 875 12.95 -33.84 10.86
N ASP A 876 12.36 -33.74 12.05
CA ASP A 876 11.74 -32.52 12.58
C ASP A 876 12.70 -31.86 13.55
N LEU A 877 13.09 -30.61 13.27
CA LEU A 877 14.02 -29.88 14.13
C LEU A 877 13.35 -29.27 15.37
N GLY A 878 12.02 -29.32 15.48
CA GLY A 878 11.26 -28.71 16.57
C GLY A 878 11.29 -27.18 16.52
N ASP A 879 11.37 -26.52 17.68
CA ASP A 879 11.47 -25.07 17.77
C ASP A 879 12.86 -24.59 17.34
N VAL A 880 12.89 -23.85 16.23
CA VAL A 880 14.10 -23.25 15.65
C VAL A 880 14.13 -21.72 15.87
N ASN A 881 13.23 -21.16 16.66
CA ASN A 881 13.17 -19.74 16.97
C ASN A 881 13.29 -18.86 15.70
N GLU A 882 12.48 -19.17 14.67
CA GLU A 882 12.40 -18.47 13.37
C GLU A 882 13.69 -18.38 12.54
N GLY A 883 14.75 -19.07 12.93
CA GLY A 883 15.99 -19.02 12.18
C GLY A 883 15.94 -19.85 10.91
N ILE A 884 16.76 -19.45 9.94
CA ILE A 884 16.90 -20.18 8.70
C ILE A 884 17.75 -21.42 8.97
N THR A 885 17.23 -22.59 8.62
CA THR A 885 17.93 -23.86 8.78
C THR A 885 18.28 -24.48 7.43
N GLU A 886 19.44 -25.14 7.38
CA GLU A 886 19.80 -26.07 6.30
C GLU A 886 20.24 -27.39 6.93
N LEU A 887 19.66 -28.49 6.44
CA LEU A 887 20.00 -29.83 6.93
C LEU A 887 20.97 -30.52 5.96
N TYR A 888 22.00 -31.14 6.54
CA TYR A 888 22.92 -32.03 5.85
C TYR A 888 23.00 -33.36 6.59
N ILE A 889 22.93 -34.45 5.84
CA ILE A 889 23.06 -35.83 6.34
C ILE A 889 24.21 -36.49 5.58
N ASN A 890 25.20 -37.02 6.29
CA ASN A 890 26.38 -37.66 5.71
C ASN A 890 27.07 -36.77 4.64
N GLY A 891 27.12 -35.46 4.90
CA GLY A 891 27.67 -34.44 4.01
C GLY A 891 26.79 -34.03 2.82
N LYS A 892 25.65 -34.69 2.59
CA LYS A 892 24.70 -34.35 1.51
C LYS A 892 23.67 -33.33 2.01
N LYS A 893 23.44 -32.25 1.25
CA LYS A 893 22.40 -31.26 1.55
C LYS A 893 21.02 -31.86 1.33
N VAL A 894 20.19 -31.85 2.35
CA VAL A 894 18.80 -32.33 2.31
C VAL A 894 17.84 -31.22 1.90
N GLY A 895 18.00 -30.03 2.48
CA GLY A 895 17.12 -28.91 2.16
C GLY A 895 17.45 -27.65 2.94
N LYS A 896 16.66 -26.60 2.70
CA LYS A 896 16.66 -25.33 3.43
C LYS A 896 15.23 -25.01 3.87
N ARG A 897 15.06 -24.54 5.10
CA ARG A 897 13.81 -23.97 5.60
C ARG A 897 14.07 -22.55 6.07
N TRP A 898 13.34 -21.61 5.50
CA TRP A 898 13.45 -20.18 5.78
C TRP A 898 12.15 -19.57 6.32
N TYR A 899 11.11 -20.41 6.46
CA TYR A 899 9.86 -20.16 7.16
C TYR A 899 9.20 -21.49 7.56
N GLY A 900 8.21 -21.42 8.45
CA GLY A 900 7.32 -22.50 8.85
C GLY A 900 8.05 -23.62 9.59
N LYS A 901 7.45 -24.82 9.55
CA LYS A 901 8.02 -25.99 10.22
C LYS A 901 9.33 -26.45 9.58
N ALA A 902 10.35 -26.63 10.41
CA ALA A 902 11.66 -27.14 10.00
C ALA A 902 11.67 -28.68 9.89
N ILE A 903 10.82 -29.23 9.01
CA ILE A 903 10.71 -30.66 8.74
C ILE A 903 11.35 -30.98 7.38
N TYR A 904 12.22 -32.00 7.39
CA TYR A 904 13.02 -32.40 6.23
C TYR A 904 12.79 -33.87 5.89
N PRO A 905 12.51 -34.21 4.61
CA PRO A 905 12.48 -35.60 4.17
C PRO A 905 13.90 -36.18 4.19
N LEU A 906 14.05 -37.39 4.69
CA LEU A 906 15.32 -38.13 4.80
C LEU A 906 15.45 -39.26 3.77
N ILE A 907 14.46 -39.42 2.90
CA ILE A 907 14.46 -40.50 1.91
C ILE A 907 15.68 -40.35 1.00
N ASP A 908 16.39 -41.46 0.78
CA ASP A 908 17.62 -41.58 -0.03
C ASP A 908 18.92 -40.97 0.56
N VAL A 909 18.88 -40.40 1.76
CA VAL A 909 20.10 -39.84 2.42
C VAL A 909 20.47 -40.52 3.74
N LEU A 910 19.51 -41.18 4.40
CA LEU A 910 19.75 -41.90 5.66
C LEU A 910 20.26 -43.32 5.36
N GLU A 911 21.32 -43.72 6.04
CA GLU A 911 21.92 -45.05 5.93
C GLU A 911 21.64 -45.88 7.20
N GLU A 912 21.62 -47.21 7.09
CA GLU A 912 21.56 -48.07 8.27
C GLU A 912 22.91 -47.98 9.03
N GLY A 913 22.85 -47.79 10.36
CA GLY A 913 24.04 -47.59 11.19
C GLY A 913 24.32 -46.12 11.52
N GLU A 914 25.60 -45.75 11.62
CA GLU A 914 26.02 -44.40 12.03
C GLU A 914 25.77 -43.36 10.92
N ASN A 915 25.10 -42.27 11.25
CA ASN A 915 24.86 -41.14 10.36
C ASN A 915 25.36 -39.84 11.00
N GLU A 916 26.02 -38.99 10.21
CA GLU A 916 26.39 -37.63 10.60
C GLU A 916 25.24 -36.67 10.29
N ILE A 917 24.82 -35.90 11.30
CA ILE A 917 23.85 -34.83 11.17
C ILE A 917 24.58 -33.50 11.33
N GLU A 918 24.44 -32.63 10.34
CA GLU A 918 24.87 -31.24 10.38
C GLU A 918 23.67 -30.32 10.10
N ILE A 919 23.33 -29.47 11.07
CA ILE A 919 22.29 -28.44 10.92
C ILE A 919 22.99 -27.08 10.91
N ARG A 920 22.87 -26.35 9.81
CA ARG A 920 23.32 -24.97 9.72
C ARG A 920 22.17 -24.05 10.04
N TYR A 921 22.39 -23.10 10.93
CA TYR A 921 21.41 -22.16 11.45
C TYR A 921 21.92 -20.74 11.26
N THR A 922 21.10 -19.85 10.71
CA THR A 922 21.41 -18.42 10.58
C THR A 922 20.50 -17.61 11.50
N THR A 923 21.10 -16.83 12.41
CA THR A 923 20.36 -16.03 13.41
C THR A 923 19.90 -14.70 12.82
N VAL A 924 19.11 -13.92 13.58
CA VAL A 924 18.96 -12.46 13.37
C VAL A 924 20.09 -11.68 14.04
N LEU A 925 20.14 -10.35 13.84
CA LEU A 925 21.17 -9.45 14.37
C LEU A 925 20.85 -8.85 15.75
N ALA A 926 19.60 -8.96 16.21
CA ALA A 926 19.08 -8.20 17.34
C ALA A 926 19.91 -8.34 18.62
N ASN A 927 20.30 -9.57 19.01
CA ASN A 927 21.03 -9.81 20.26
C ASN A 927 22.43 -9.20 20.29
N TYR A 928 23.14 -9.27 19.15
CA TYR A 928 24.44 -8.64 18.94
C TYR A 928 24.32 -7.12 18.94
N CYS A 929 23.37 -6.57 18.17
CA CYS A 929 23.13 -5.13 18.10
C CYS A 929 22.76 -4.54 19.47
N MET A 930 21.97 -5.25 20.27
CA MET A 930 21.68 -4.85 21.65
C MET A 930 22.90 -4.86 22.57
N ASN A 931 24.02 -5.48 22.19
CA ASN A 931 25.26 -5.44 22.95
C ASN A 931 26.23 -4.34 22.48
N LEU A 932 25.96 -3.72 21.33
CA LEU A 932 26.77 -2.61 20.82
C LEU A 932 26.35 -1.28 21.42
N ASN A 933 27.32 -0.38 21.53
CA ASN A 933 27.11 1.03 21.87
C ASN A 933 27.49 1.93 20.69
N VAL A 934 26.77 1.78 19.58
CA VAL A 934 26.92 2.60 18.36
C VAL A 934 25.68 3.49 18.23
N PRO A 935 25.78 4.80 17.97
CA PRO A 935 24.62 5.71 17.92
C PRO A 935 23.49 5.23 16.99
N ALA A 936 23.83 4.80 15.77
CA ALA A 936 22.87 4.24 14.82
C ALA A 936 22.16 2.99 15.37
N VAL A 937 22.91 2.06 15.96
CA VAL A 937 22.35 0.84 16.57
C VAL A 937 21.47 1.19 17.77
N ASN A 938 21.92 2.10 18.63
CA ASN A 938 21.18 2.57 19.81
C ASN A 938 19.83 3.17 19.42
N ARG A 939 19.77 3.96 18.33
CA ARG A 939 18.53 4.52 17.80
C ARG A 939 17.51 3.41 17.50
N TRP A 940 17.93 2.38 16.76
CA TRP A 940 17.03 1.35 16.25
C TRP A 940 16.75 0.20 17.24
N THR A 941 17.55 0.07 18.29
CA THR A 941 17.36 -0.93 19.35
C THR A 941 16.66 -0.39 20.60
N LYS A 942 16.49 0.94 20.71
CA LYS A 942 15.96 1.60 21.93
C LYS A 942 14.60 1.05 22.39
N GLY A 943 13.71 0.74 21.45
CA GLY A 943 12.33 0.32 21.74
C GLY A 943 12.26 -1.04 22.44
N TYR A 944 13.00 -2.03 21.94
CA TYR A 944 12.87 -3.43 22.37
C TYR A 944 14.02 -3.91 23.27
N ARG A 945 15.05 -3.09 23.54
CA ARG A 945 16.02 -3.38 24.63
C ARG A 945 15.35 -3.67 25.98
N LYS A 946 14.15 -3.13 26.19
CA LYS A 946 13.33 -3.35 27.39
C LYS A 946 12.69 -4.73 27.45
N ASN A 947 12.54 -5.41 26.32
CA ASN A 947 11.84 -6.70 26.21
C ASN A 947 12.79 -7.88 26.44
N GLY A 948 14.10 -7.63 26.59
CA GLY A 948 15.11 -8.66 26.77
C GLY A 948 15.78 -9.08 25.47
N LYS A 949 16.50 -10.21 25.50
CA LYS A 949 17.11 -10.82 24.32
C LYS A 949 16.04 -11.57 23.53
N VAL A 950 16.17 -11.57 22.21
CA VAL A 950 15.26 -12.33 21.33
C VAL A 950 15.68 -13.79 21.28
N ALA A 951 14.71 -14.68 21.12
CA ALA A 951 15.00 -16.10 21.02
C ALA A 951 15.74 -16.41 19.71
N ILE A 952 16.84 -17.18 19.79
CA ILE A 952 17.62 -17.64 18.63
C ILE A 952 18.23 -19.01 18.89
N GLY A 953 18.61 -19.71 17.82
CA GLY A 953 19.21 -21.04 17.88
C GLY A 953 18.16 -22.15 17.95
N LEU A 954 18.62 -23.39 17.96
CA LEU A 954 17.77 -24.57 18.08
C LEU A 954 17.40 -24.82 19.55
N GLU A 955 16.11 -24.85 19.85
CA GLU A 955 15.55 -25.26 21.15
C GLU A 955 14.98 -26.68 21.08
N GLY A 956 14.48 -27.10 19.92
CA GLY A 956 14.02 -28.46 19.68
C GLY A 956 12.62 -28.73 20.27
N PRO A 957 12.32 -29.97 20.69
CA PRO A 957 13.16 -31.16 20.57
C PRO A 957 13.27 -31.64 19.12
N ILE A 958 14.46 -32.14 18.74
CA ILE A 958 14.67 -32.75 17.42
C ILE A 958 14.13 -34.18 17.44
N LYS A 959 13.32 -34.53 16.43
CA LYS A 959 12.66 -35.83 16.31
C LYS A 959 12.93 -36.46 14.96
N LEU A 960 13.22 -37.75 14.96
CA LEU A 960 13.06 -38.59 13.78
C LEU A 960 11.60 -38.99 13.66
N LEU A 961 11.02 -38.87 12.47
CA LEU A 961 9.63 -39.17 12.19
C LEU A 961 9.52 -40.29 11.15
N ASN A 962 8.69 -41.28 11.46
CA ASN A 962 8.34 -42.35 10.53
C ASN A 962 6.91 -42.12 10.04
N TYR A 963 6.77 -41.62 8.82
CA TYR A 963 5.48 -41.46 8.16
C TYR A 963 5.18 -42.71 7.33
N GLN A 964 3.98 -43.24 7.50
CA GLN A 964 3.46 -44.32 6.67
C GLN A 964 2.40 -43.74 5.73
N LYS A 965 2.49 -44.07 4.43
CA LYS A 965 1.37 -43.83 3.50
C LYS A 965 0.18 -44.65 4.00
N THR A 966 -0.94 -43.99 4.28
CA THR A 966 -2.20 -44.68 4.52
C THR A 966 -2.82 -45.04 3.17
N GLU A 967 -3.29 -46.29 3.04
CA GLU A 967 -3.99 -46.79 1.86
C GLU A 967 -5.25 -45.99 1.50
#